data_AF-A0A1J1DVL6-F1
#
_entry.id   AF-A0A1J1DVL6-F1
#
_cell.length_a   1.000
_cell.length_b   1.000
_cell.length_c   1.000
_cell.angle_alpha   90.00
_cell.angle_beta   90.00
_cell.angle_gamma   90.00
#
_symmetry.space_group_name_H-M   'P 1'
#
loop_
_entity.id
_entity.type
_entity.pdbx_description
1 polymer ?
#
loop_
_entity_poly.entity_id
_entity_poly.type
_entity_poly.pdbx_seq_one_letter_code
_entity_poly.pdbx_strand_id
1 'polypeptide(L)'
;MSRLSTVHNHERMSTQNLLLAIESAVAKGETDFYIEASGQHDIGGPLWNRDGKKLTFKVSNPGQRVGSMCMSNTEIVVDGPAPADAGWLNSGGRIVVLGDAGDTAGHCAAGGVIYIGGSAGTRSGSLMKHDPLYEPPELWVLENVGSFSFEFMGGGKAVVCGCESQNLPSVLGERPCVGMVGGVVYFRGHVASLPADVRISSLNEDDIAWLDGGLKNFINAVDRPELYHELAVWAQWQKITPLSFEERGRAKAVSIGAFRASEWIRDGIFSDVFHDDFQVNALVARGEDRLRVPYWENARFAAPCEFFCPASIPSQQRFNLLREGKIEDAYRLLLEYTPFPGSVCGSVCPNPCMDGCTRSVVDSPVQIGRLGSCSADISVEKPAQLSGKHLGVIGGGVGGLTAAWQLARMGHEVTVYEADSGMGGKLEQVIPRERLNHDILCRELNRIEKAGVHFVTDFPVDAERFNALRKKHDALIVATGGHVPRIFPWPGHEKAVAGIDFLKAVNRGENPRVPANVLVIGCGNAGMDAAGGAYAVGARKVICVDVQKPAAFAHEIAHIESLGGEMVWPVQIKEITDQGLITEDGRLIPGEMVIIAIGESPDLSYITDEVKKFRDWLVPSENLSILDGVFAVGDVIKPGLLAHAVGTGRQAAFAADAYLRGATFQPENKQEIPALRLHTAYFARCHASDLPTPQEDFTRCVSCGTCRDCGFCLKTCPETAIDRKNLGNSAFEYVSDPARCIGCGICAGVCPCGIWTMRPNRDLG
;
A
#
# COMPACT_ATOMS: atom_id res chain seq x y z
N MET A 1 -40.05 -26.73 8.55
CA MET A 1 -39.86 -26.62 7.10
C MET A 1 -40.56 -25.37 6.61
N SER A 2 -39.80 -24.34 6.22
CA SER A 2 -40.31 -23.07 5.73
C SER A 2 -40.59 -23.17 4.24
N ARG A 3 -41.81 -22.81 3.84
CA ARG A 3 -42.27 -22.92 2.46
C ARG A 3 -42.25 -21.56 1.78
N LEU A 4 -41.41 -21.41 0.76
CA LEU A 4 -41.30 -20.21 -0.05
C LEU A 4 -41.77 -20.52 -1.47
N SER A 5 -42.84 -19.85 -1.91
CA SER A 5 -43.27 -19.87 -3.31
C SER A 5 -42.82 -18.58 -3.99
N THR A 6 -42.24 -18.70 -5.16
CA THR A 6 -41.64 -17.57 -5.88
C THR A 6 -42.58 -16.91 -6.89
N VAL A 7 -43.82 -17.39 -6.99
CA VAL A 7 -44.85 -16.81 -7.85
C VAL A 7 -46.07 -16.49 -7.02
N HIS A 8 -46.45 -15.21 -6.99
CA HIS A 8 -47.64 -14.73 -6.31
C HIS A 8 -48.45 -13.86 -7.27
N ASN A 9 -49.72 -14.19 -7.49
CA ASN A 9 -50.61 -13.44 -8.40
C ASN A 9 -50.03 -13.18 -9.80
N HIS A 10 -49.34 -14.19 -10.36
CA HIS A 10 -48.63 -14.11 -11.65
C HIS A 10 -47.35 -13.23 -11.67
N GLU A 11 -46.95 -12.68 -10.53
CA GLU A 11 -45.68 -11.96 -10.39
C GLU A 11 -44.58 -12.89 -9.89
N ARG A 12 -43.47 -12.94 -10.63
CA ARG A 12 -42.30 -13.76 -10.31
C ARG A 12 -41.35 -12.97 -9.39
N MET A 13 -41.05 -13.52 -8.23
CA MET A 13 -40.03 -13.00 -7.30
C MET A 13 -38.64 -12.99 -7.97
N SER A 14 -37.88 -11.91 -7.78
CA SER A 14 -36.50 -11.83 -8.26
C SER A 14 -35.60 -12.82 -7.50
N THR A 15 -34.51 -13.27 -8.14
CA THR A 15 -33.51 -14.13 -7.49
C THR A 15 -32.96 -13.47 -6.23
N GLN A 16 -32.62 -12.18 -6.30
CA GLN A 16 -32.11 -11.42 -5.15
C GLN A 16 -33.07 -11.45 -3.95
N ASN A 17 -34.37 -11.24 -4.19
CA ASN A 17 -35.35 -11.22 -3.11
C ASN A 17 -35.53 -12.59 -2.47
N LEU A 18 -35.50 -13.67 -3.28
CA LEU A 18 -35.54 -15.03 -2.77
C LEU A 18 -34.34 -15.35 -1.88
N LEU A 19 -33.12 -15.03 -2.35
CA LEU A 19 -31.90 -15.31 -1.59
C LEU A 19 -31.86 -14.52 -0.28
N LEU A 20 -32.22 -13.23 -0.30
CA LEU A 20 -32.32 -12.42 0.93
C LEU A 20 -33.37 -12.97 1.91
N ALA A 21 -34.48 -13.51 1.41
CA ALA A 21 -35.49 -14.16 2.26
C ALA A 21 -34.95 -15.44 2.91
N ILE A 22 -34.21 -16.26 2.16
CA ILE A 22 -33.55 -17.46 2.68
C ILE A 22 -32.48 -17.09 3.72
N GLU A 23 -31.61 -16.11 3.44
CA GLU A 23 -30.59 -15.65 4.40
C GLU A 23 -31.21 -15.14 5.70
N SER A 24 -32.29 -14.35 5.59
CA SER A 24 -33.03 -13.84 6.75
C SER A 24 -33.62 -14.98 7.59
N ALA A 25 -34.15 -16.02 6.94
CA ALA A 25 -34.69 -17.19 7.59
C ALA A 25 -33.60 -18.04 8.29
N VAL A 26 -32.48 -18.28 7.61
CA VAL A 26 -31.31 -18.96 8.21
C VAL A 26 -30.80 -18.20 9.43
N ALA A 27 -30.72 -16.87 9.35
CA ALA A 27 -30.33 -16.01 10.48
C ALA A 27 -31.28 -16.10 11.68
N LYS A 28 -32.55 -16.44 11.46
CA LYS A 28 -33.55 -16.71 12.51
C LYS A 28 -33.49 -18.15 13.05
N GLY A 29 -32.57 -18.96 12.55
CA GLY A 29 -32.35 -20.34 13.00
C GLY A 29 -33.12 -21.38 12.18
N GLU A 30 -33.77 -21.00 11.07
CA GLU A 30 -34.42 -21.95 10.19
C GLU A 30 -33.38 -22.81 9.44
N THR A 31 -33.68 -24.10 9.32
CA THR A 31 -32.74 -25.10 8.78
C THR A 31 -33.33 -25.93 7.65
N ASP A 32 -34.66 -26.00 7.52
CA ASP A 32 -35.34 -26.80 6.49
C ASP A 32 -36.22 -25.91 5.60
N PHE A 33 -35.98 -25.96 4.29
CA PHE A 33 -36.61 -25.12 3.28
C PHE A 33 -37.31 -25.95 2.20
N TYR A 34 -38.53 -25.55 1.84
CA TYR A 34 -39.20 -25.97 0.61
C TYR A 34 -39.32 -24.76 -0.30
N ILE A 35 -38.66 -24.78 -1.45
CA ILE A 35 -38.61 -23.68 -2.40
C ILE A 35 -39.34 -24.11 -3.69
N GLU A 36 -40.48 -23.48 -3.95
CA GLU A 36 -41.21 -23.61 -5.21
C GLU A 36 -40.74 -22.50 -6.14
N ALA A 37 -39.66 -22.78 -6.88
CA ALA A 37 -39.00 -21.82 -7.74
C ALA A 37 -39.66 -21.74 -9.13
N SER A 38 -39.33 -20.67 -9.84
CA SER A 38 -39.69 -20.44 -11.24
C SER A 38 -38.44 -19.89 -11.95
N GLY A 39 -37.36 -20.68 -11.93
CA GLY A 39 -36.11 -20.32 -12.59
C GLY A 39 -35.24 -19.32 -11.82
N GLN A 40 -35.34 -19.20 -10.50
CA GLN A 40 -34.39 -18.39 -9.70
C GLN A 40 -33.05 -19.13 -9.54
N HIS A 41 -31.95 -18.38 -9.59
CA HIS A 41 -30.59 -18.94 -9.64
C HIS A 41 -29.99 -19.11 -8.24
N ASP A 42 -28.90 -19.87 -8.12
CA ASP A 42 -28.04 -19.96 -6.93
C ASP A 42 -28.75 -20.43 -5.63
N ILE A 43 -29.92 -21.08 -5.75
CA ILE A 43 -30.69 -21.56 -4.60
C ILE A 43 -29.86 -22.59 -3.82
N GLY A 44 -29.72 -22.35 -2.51
CA GLY A 44 -28.97 -23.21 -1.60
C GLY A 44 -27.45 -23.05 -1.66
N GLY A 45 -26.93 -21.98 -2.29
CA GLY A 45 -25.50 -21.76 -2.54
C GLY A 45 -24.58 -21.59 -1.30
N PRO A 46 -23.79 -20.50 -1.17
CA PRO A 46 -22.81 -20.35 -0.07
C PRO A 46 -23.49 -19.95 1.25
N LEU A 47 -24.38 -20.82 1.74
CA LEU A 47 -25.12 -20.65 2.99
C LEU A 47 -24.50 -21.53 4.08
N TRP A 48 -24.39 -20.97 5.29
CA TRP A 48 -24.00 -21.70 6.49
C TRP A 48 -24.81 -21.20 7.69
N ASN A 49 -25.09 -22.10 8.62
CA ASN A 49 -25.69 -21.75 9.89
C ASN A 49 -24.59 -21.44 10.92
N ARG A 50 -24.69 -20.32 11.66
CA ARG A 50 -23.70 -19.92 12.67
C ARG A 50 -23.54 -20.95 13.79
N ASP A 51 -24.60 -21.70 14.09
CA ASP A 51 -24.59 -22.76 15.11
C ASP A 51 -24.04 -24.10 14.58
N GLY A 52 -23.60 -24.14 13.31
CA GLY A 52 -23.12 -25.36 12.66
C GLY A 52 -24.22 -26.38 12.31
N LYS A 53 -25.50 -25.98 12.41
CA LYS A 53 -26.64 -26.85 12.08
C LYS A 53 -26.71 -27.13 10.58
N LYS A 54 -27.13 -28.36 10.24
CA LYS A 54 -27.35 -28.77 8.85
C LYS A 54 -28.48 -27.95 8.21
N LEU A 55 -28.28 -27.50 6.98
CA LEU A 55 -29.33 -26.88 6.16
C LEU A 55 -29.85 -27.86 5.12
N THR A 56 -31.17 -27.93 4.95
CA THR A 56 -31.83 -28.81 3.98
C THR A 56 -32.73 -27.99 3.06
N PHE A 57 -32.58 -28.17 1.75
CA PHE A 57 -33.39 -27.51 0.73
C PHE A 57 -34.07 -28.56 -0.14
N LYS A 58 -35.40 -28.52 -0.23
CA LYS A 58 -36.15 -29.18 -1.30
C LYS A 58 -36.60 -28.11 -2.30
N VAL A 59 -36.19 -28.24 -3.57
CA VAL A 59 -36.37 -27.20 -4.59
C VAL A 59 -37.09 -27.77 -5.80
N SER A 60 -38.14 -27.14 -6.28
CA SER A 60 -38.75 -27.47 -7.58
C SER A 60 -38.50 -26.34 -8.59
N ASN A 61 -38.28 -26.71 -9.87
CA ASN A 61 -38.10 -25.79 -11.00
C ASN A 61 -37.04 -24.67 -10.75
N PRO A 62 -35.80 -25.03 -10.36
CA PRO A 62 -34.73 -24.06 -10.14
C PRO A 62 -34.26 -23.42 -11.46
N GLY A 63 -33.58 -22.28 -11.36
CA GLY A 63 -32.80 -21.70 -12.44
C GLY A 63 -31.37 -22.25 -12.49
N GLN A 64 -30.49 -21.56 -13.21
CA GLN A 64 -29.08 -21.93 -13.30
C GLN A 64 -28.41 -21.92 -11.92
N ARG A 65 -27.33 -22.72 -11.77
CA ARG A 65 -26.45 -22.67 -10.58
C ARG A 65 -27.08 -23.07 -9.25
N VAL A 66 -28.10 -23.92 -9.26
CA VAL A 66 -28.62 -24.51 -8.02
C VAL A 66 -27.46 -25.21 -7.25
N GLY A 67 -27.31 -24.88 -5.97
CA GLY A 67 -26.19 -25.37 -5.15
C GLY A 67 -24.80 -24.83 -5.52
N SER A 68 -24.73 -23.65 -6.14
CA SER A 68 -23.46 -22.97 -6.43
C SER A 68 -22.69 -22.59 -5.17
N MET A 69 -21.40 -22.92 -5.10
CA MET A 69 -20.55 -22.74 -3.91
C MET A 69 -21.11 -23.39 -2.63
N CYS A 70 -21.86 -24.50 -2.77
CA CYS A 70 -22.48 -25.16 -1.64
C CYS A 70 -21.43 -25.67 -0.63
N MET A 71 -21.64 -25.31 0.64
CA MET A 71 -20.71 -25.61 1.73
C MET A 71 -21.05 -26.92 2.44
N SER A 72 -20.09 -27.47 3.19
CA SER A 72 -20.32 -28.60 4.10
C SER A 72 -21.52 -28.36 5.03
N ASN A 73 -22.21 -29.42 5.44
CA ASN A 73 -23.45 -29.38 6.23
C ASN A 73 -24.65 -28.73 5.52
N THR A 74 -24.65 -28.69 4.19
CA THR A 74 -25.83 -28.30 3.40
C THR A 74 -26.25 -29.44 2.47
N GLU A 75 -27.54 -29.75 2.45
CA GLU A 75 -28.16 -30.72 1.54
C GLU A 75 -29.23 -30.06 0.68
N ILE A 76 -29.18 -30.31 -0.63
CA ILE A 76 -30.14 -29.77 -1.60
C ILE A 76 -30.69 -30.93 -2.42
N VAL A 77 -32.01 -31.03 -2.50
CA VAL A 77 -32.73 -31.99 -3.32
C VAL A 77 -33.59 -31.23 -4.32
N VAL A 78 -33.29 -31.35 -5.61
CA VAL A 78 -34.06 -30.81 -6.71
C VAL A 78 -35.09 -31.84 -7.16
N ASP A 79 -36.35 -31.49 -7.03
CA ASP A 79 -37.50 -32.28 -7.48
C ASP A 79 -37.71 -32.03 -8.98
N GLY A 80 -37.15 -32.91 -9.81
CA GLY A 80 -37.12 -32.81 -11.27
C GLY A 80 -35.76 -32.37 -11.84
N PRO A 81 -35.73 -31.82 -13.07
CA PRO A 81 -34.49 -31.43 -13.73
C PRO A 81 -33.93 -30.10 -13.21
N ALA A 82 -32.62 -29.90 -13.37
CA ALA A 82 -31.90 -28.68 -13.06
C ALA A 82 -31.24 -28.09 -14.33
N PRO A 83 -31.33 -26.78 -14.58
CA PRO A 83 -30.60 -26.11 -15.66
C PRO A 83 -29.07 -26.14 -15.45
N ALA A 84 -28.33 -25.48 -16.36
CA ALA A 84 -26.87 -25.49 -16.36
C ALA A 84 -26.23 -25.06 -15.02
N ASP A 85 -25.00 -25.51 -14.80
CA ASP A 85 -24.14 -25.23 -13.65
C ASP A 85 -24.65 -25.78 -12.29
N ALA A 86 -25.44 -26.86 -12.27
CA ALA A 86 -25.84 -27.50 -11.01
C ALA A 86 -24.61 -27.92 -10.19
N GLY A 87 -24.47 -27.40 -8.96
CA GLY A 87 -23.33 -27.65 -8.09
C GLY A 87 -22.00 -27.00 -8.54
N TRP A 88 -22.06 -25.90 -9.31
CA TRP A 88 -20.86 -25.13 -9.67
C TRP A 88 -20.07 -24.70 -8.43
N LEU A 89 -18.75 -24.95 -8.41
CA LEU A 89 -17.88 -24.68 -7.25
C LEU A 89 -18.34 -25.33 -5.92
N ASN A 90 -19.06 -26.46 -5.98
CA ASN A 90 -19.40 -27.20 -4.76
C ASN A 90 -18.16 -27.44 -3.88
N SER A 91 -18.26 -27.09 -2.61
CA SER A 91 -17.15 -26.99 -1.66
C SER A 91 -17.45 -27.78 -0.38
N GLY A 92 -18.17 -28.90 -0.51
CA GLY A 92 -18.50 -29.79 0.61
C GLY A 92 -19.99 -30.12 0.76
N GLY A 93 -20.86 -29.47 0.01
CA GLY A 93 -22.30 -29.73 0.06
C GLY A 93 -22.73 -31.03 -0.60
N ARG A 94 -23.94 -31.50 -0.24
CA ARG A 94 -24.60 -32.65 -0.86
C ARG A 94 -25.75 -32.17 -1.74
N ILE A 95 -25.67 -32.41 -3.04
CA ILE A 95 -26.64 -31.94 -4.03
C ILE A 95 -27.21 -33.14 -4.76
N VAL A 96 -28.53 -33.26 -4.80
CA VAL A 96 -29.25 -34.34 -5.47
C VAL A 96 -30.22 -33.72 -6.46
N VAL A 97 -30.13 -34.09 -7.74
CA VAL A 97 -31.08 -33.73 -8.79
C VAL A 97 -31.81 -35.00 -9.19
N LEU A 98 -33.13 -35.06 -8.99
CA LEU A 98 -33.89 -36.29 -9.27
C LEU A 98 -34.12 -36.52 -10.78
N GLY A 99 -33.96 -35.49 -11.62
CA GLY A 99 -34.00 -35.61 -13.08
C GLY A 99 -32.67 -35.29 -13.76
N ASP A 100 -32.76 -34.74 -14.97
CA ASP A 100 -31.59 -34.34 -15.75
C ASP A 100 -30.91 -33.08 -15.21
N ALA A 101 -29.60 -32.99 -15.37
CA ALA A 101 -28.84 -31.75 -15.19
C ALA A 101 -28.40 -31.19 -16.55
N GLY A 102 -28.51 -29.87 -16.71
CA GLY A 102 -28.03 -29.17 -17.90
C GLY A 102 -26.50 -29.22 -18.05
N ASP A 103 -25.99 -28.39 -18.96
CA ASP A 103 -24.55 -28.27 -19.17
C ASP A 103 -23.80 -27.92 -17.87
N THR A 104 -22.53 -28.30 -17.79
CA THR A 104 -21.58 -27.91 -16.74
C THR A 104 -21.98 -28.31 -15.32
N ALA A 105 -22.75 -29.38 -15.14
CA ALA A 105 -23.02 -29.96 -13.82
C ALA A 105 -21.70 -30.35 -13.11
N GLY A 106 -21.54 -29.95 -11.84
CA GLY A 106 -20.33 -30.18 -11.06
C GLY A 106 -19.07 -29.45 -11.56
N HIS A 107 -19.22 -28.44 -12.42
CA HIS A 107 -18.10 -27.65 -12.92
C HIS A 107 -17.35 -26.95 -11.79
N CYS A 108 -16.02 -27.11 -11.77
CA CYS A 108 -15.11 -26.59 -10.75
C CYS A 108 -15.40 -27.08 -9.31
N ALA A 109 -16.12 -28.20 -9.12
CA ALA A 109 -16.30 -28.73 -7.78
C ALA A 109 -14.95 -29.05 -7.12
N ALA A 110 -14.81 -28.68 -5.85
CA ALA A 110 -13.60 -28.82 -5.05
C ALA A 110 -13.79 -29.71 -3.81
N GLY A 111 -15.05 -30.00 -3.44
CA GLY A 111 -15.43 -30.98 -2.43
C GLY A 111 -16.94 -31.27 -2.45
N GLY A 112 -17.37 -32.23 -1.62
CA GLY A 112 -18.79 -32.59 -1.51
C GLY A 112 -19.25 -33.57 -2.60
N VAL A 113 -20.56 -33.83 -2.64
CA VAL A 113 -21.17 -34.89 -3.45
C VAL A 113 -22.31 -34.33 -4.29
N ILE A 114 -22.32 -34.63 -5.59
CA ILE A 114 -23.38 -34.27 -6.53
C ILE A 114 -23.94 -35.54 -7.16
N TYR A 115 -25.25 -35.74 -7.05
CA TYR A 115 -25.98 -36.90 -7.57
C TYR A 115 -27.01 -36.44 -8.60
N ILE A 116 -26.95 -36.99 -9.81
CA ILE A 116 -27.87 -36.69 -10.91
C ILE A 116 -28.65 -37.96 -11.28
N GLY A 117 -29.97 -37.91 -11.14
CA GLY A 117 -30.89 -39.02 -11.35
C GLY A 117 -31.19 -39.34 -12.82
N GLY A 118 -30.88 -38.42 -13.74
CA GLY A 118 -30.97 -38.63 -15.19
C GLY A 118 -29.62 -38.47 -15.90
N SER A 119 -29.65 -37.78 -17.03
CA SER A 119 -28.47 -37.40 -17.82
C SER A 119 -27.86 -36.06 -17.36
N ALA A 120 -26.58 -35.82 -17.65
CA ALA A 120 -25.94 -34.51 -17.43
C ALA A 120 -25.40 -33.91 -18.74
N GLY A 121 -25.49 -32.58 -18.91
CA GLY A 121 -25.14 -31.92 -20.17
C GLY A 121 -23.66 -31.87 -20.50
N THR A 122 -23.34 -31.08 -21.53
CA THR A 122 -21.99 -30.83 -22.05
C THR A 122 -21.09 -30.28 -20.96
N ARG A 123 -19.79 -30.65 -20.94
CA ARG A 123 -18.80 -30.14 -19.97
C ARG A 123 -19.13 -30.43 -18.51
N SER A 124 -19.95 -31.43 -18.21
CA SER A 124 -20.16 -31.89 -16.83
C SER A 124 -18.86 -32.43 -16.23
N GLY A 125 -18.59 -32.09 -14.97
CA GLY A 125 -17.36 -32.44 -14.25
C GLY A 125 -16.09 -31.73 -14.72
N SER A 126 -16.22 -30.70 -15.56
CA SER A 126 -15.07 -29.91 -16.01
C SER A 126 -14.39 -29.22 -14.84
N LEU A 127 -13.06 -29.10 -14.89
CA LEU A 127 -12.26 -28.39 -13.89
C LEU A 127 -12.48 -28.84 -12.44
N MET A 128 -13.05 -30.04 -12.19
CA MET A 128 -13.09 -30.63 -10.85
C MET A 128 -11.67 -30.77 -10.30
N LYS A 129 -11.46 -30.37 -9.05
CA LYS A 129 -10.14 -30.35 -8.41
C LYS A 129 -10.20 -30.96 -7.04
N HIS A 130 -9.12 -31.63 -6.65
CA HIS A 130 -8.95 -32.13 -5.29
C HIS A 130 -7.80 -31.39 -4.63
N ASP A 131 -8.11 -30.69 -3.54
CA ASP A 131 -7.12 -30.23 -2.60
C ASP A 131 -6.86 -31.35 -1.58
N PRO A 132 -5.62 -31.86 -1.44
CA PRO A 132 -5.29 -32.94 -0.51
C PRO A 132 -5.67 -32.70 0.96
N LEU A 133 -5.94 -31.45 1.37
CA LEU A 133 -6.40 -31.11 2.71
C LEU A 133 -7.87 -31.46 2.97
N TYR A 134 -8.65 -31.73 1.92
CA TYR A 134 -10.09 -31.98 2.00
C TYR A 134 -10.48 -33.29 1.30
N GLU A 135 -11.69 -33.77 1.57
CA GLU A 135 -12.25 -34.91 0.85
C GLU A 135 -12.47 -34.57 -0.63
N PRO A 136 -12.15 -35.50 -1.56
CA PRO A 136 -12.29 -35.26 -2.99
C PRO A 136 -13.76 -35.03 -3.37
N PRO A 137 -14.04 -34.14 -4.35
CA PRO A 137 -15.40 -33.97 -4.86
C PRO A 137 -15.86 -35.21 -5.61
N GLU A 138 -17.16 -35.50 -5.50
CA GLU A 138 -17.82 -36.60 -6.20
C GLU A 138 -18.96 -36.12 -7.11
N LEU A 139 -19.02 -36.67 -8.32
CA LEU A 139 -20.13 -36.48 -9.26
C LEU A 139 -20.65 -37.83 -9.75
N TRP A 140 -21.91 -38.15 -9.46
CA TRP A 140 -22.57 -39.38 -9.88
C TRP A 140 -23.72 -39.07 -10.82
N VAL A 141 -23.79 -39.77 -11.95
CA VAL A 141 -24.79 -39.59 -13.00
C VAL A 141 -25.38 -40.95 -13.37
N LEU A 142 -26.72 -41.06 -13.36
CA LEU A 142 -27.40 -42.35 -13.56
C LEU A 142 -27.34 -42.81 -15.01
N GLU A 143 -27.53 -41.89 -15.95
CA GLU A 143 -27.57 -42.21 -17.37
C GLU A 143 -26.23 -41.91 -18.05
N ASN A 144 -26.17 -40.88 -18.88
CA ASN A 144 -25.00 -40.48 -19.66
C ASN A 144 -24.63 -39.01 -19.42
N VAL A 145 -23.47 -38.61 -19.93
CA VAL A 145 -23.03 -37.22 -19.95
C VAL A 145 -22.75 -36.70 -21.36
N GLY A 146 -22.95 -35.40 -21.58
CA GLY A 146 -22.69 -34.73 -22.85
C GLY A 146 -21.19 -34.59 -23.21
N SER A 147 -20.92 -34.02 -24.39
CA SER A 147 -19.57 -33.85 -24.92
C SER A 147 -18.67 -32.99 -24.02
N PHE A 148 -17.35 -33.16 -24.13
CA PHE A 148 -16.32 -32.48 -23.33
C PHE A 148 -16.46 -32.71 -21.83
N SER A 149 -17.11 -33.79 -21.41
CA SER A 149 -17.20 -34.16 -20.00
C SER A 149 -15.81 -34.36 -19.38
N PHE A 150 -15.64 -33.92 -18.14
CA PHE A 150 -14.40 -34.05 -17.36
C PHE A 150 -13.17 -33.36 -18.01
N GLU A 151 -13.36 -32.31 -18.82
CA GLU A 151 -12.24 -31.52 -19.33
C GLU A 151 -11.47 -30.84 -18.19
N PHE A 152 -10.13 -30.85 -18.28
CA PHE A 152 -9.25 -30.21 -17.30
C PHE A 152 -9.46 -30.67 -15.84
N MET A 153 -10.03 -31.85 -15.63
CA MET A 153 -10.19 -32.45 -14.30
C MET A 153 -8.81 -32.66 -13.66
N GLY A 154 -8.58 -32.02 -12.51
CA GLY A 154 -7.34 -32.09 -11.74
C GLY A 154 -7.44 -32.99 -10.51
N GLY A 155 -8.63 -33.47 -10.16
CA GLY A 155 -8.87 -34.34 -9.01
C GLY A 155 -10.36 -34.60 -8.78
N GLY A 156 -10.68 -35.53 -7.87
CA GLY A 156 -12.05 -35.96 -7.60
C GLY A 156 -12.39 -37.33 -8.17
N LYS A 157 -13.63 -37.76 -7.96
CA LYS A 157 -14.18 -39.02 -8.50
C LYS A 157 -15.49 -38.73 -9.23
N ALA A 158 -15.61 -39.23 -10.46
CA ALA A 158 -16.85 -39.16 -11.21
C ALA A 158 -17.35 -40.57 -11.53
N VAL A 159 -18.68 -40.76 -11.56
CA VAL A 159 -19.32 -42.04 -11.84
C VAL A 159 -20.45 -41.83 -12.84
N VAL A 160 -20.41 -42.55 -13.97
CA VAL A 160 -21.46 -42.53 -15.00
C VAL A 160 -21.99 -43.95 -15.19
N CYS A 161 -23.22 -44.21 -14.73
CA CYS A 161 -23.77 -45.57 -14.65
C CYS A 161 -24.26 -46.14 -16.00
N GLY A 162 -24.45 -45.28 -17.01
CA GLY A 162 -24.85 -45.70 -18.36
C GLY A 162 -26.24 -46.31 -18.44
N CYS A 163 -27.11 -46.03 -17.47
CA CYS A 163 -28.49 -46.50 -17.48
C CYS A 163 -29.20 -45.95 -18.73
N GLU A 164 -30.03 -46.77 -19.37
CA GLU A 164 -30.81 -46.41 -20.58
C GLU A 164 -29.99 -45.81 -21.75
N SER A 165 -28.67 -46.01 -21.75
CA SER A 165 -27.74 -45.35 -22.67
C SER A 165 -27.10 -46.30 -23.70
N GLN A 166 -27.64 -47.51 -23.88
CA GLN A 166 -27.03 -48.57 -24.70
C GLN A 166 -26.96 -48.23 -26.21
N ASN A 167 -27.82 -47.32 -26.67
CA ASN A 167 -27.88 -46.90 -28.08
C ASN A 167 -27.02 -45.68 -28.39
N LEU A 168 -26.34 -45.09 -27.39
CA LEU A 168 -25.49 -43.93 -27.60
C LEU A 168 -24.11 -44.35 -28.13
N PRO A 169 -23.49 -43.56 -29.04
CA PRO A 169 -22.12 -43.79 -29.47
C PRO A 169 -21.10 -43.73 -28.33
N SER A 170 -21.43 -43.05 -27.23
CA SER A 170 -20.57 -42.90 -26.05
C SER A 170 -21.42 -42.47 -24.86
N VAL A 171 -21.30 -43.15 -23.72
CA VAL A 171 -21.94 -42.73 -22.45
C VAL A 171 -21.30 -41.46 -21.87
N LEU A 172 -20.15 -41.05 -22.40
CA LEU A 172 -19.39 -39.87 -21.97
C LEU A 172 -19.42 -38.72 -23.00
N GLY A 173 -20.25 -38.83 -24.05
CA GLY A 173 -20.27 -37.88 -25.15
C GLY A 173 -18.99 -37.88 -26.00
N GLU A 174 -18.80 -36.83 -26.79
CA GLU A 174 -17.60 -36.65 -27.62
C GLU A 174 -16.48 -35.95 -26.86
N ARG A 175 -15.22 -36.36 -27.10
CA ARG A 175 -14.01 -35.76 -26.53
C ARG A 175 -14.01 -35.64 -24.98
N PRO A 176 -14.37 -36.70 -24.23
CA PRO A 176 -14.29 -36.65 -22.77
C PRO A 176 -12.83 -36.62 -22.27
N CYS A 177 -12.64 -36.15 -21.04
CA CYS A 177 -11.36 -36.16 -20.30
C CYS A 177 -10.20 -35.38 -20.96
N VAL A 178 -10.49 -34.45 -21.88
CA VAL A 178 -9.45 -33.63 -22.53
C VAL A 178 -8.75 -32.76 -21.50
N GLY A 179 -7.43 -32.88 -21.39
CA GLY A 179 -6.64 -32.13 -20.41
C GLY A 179 -6.83 -32.62 -18.97
N MET A 180 -7.44 -33.79 -18.74
CA MET A 180 -7.50 -34.43 -17.43
C MET A 180 -6.08 -34.68 -16.92
N VAL A 181 -5.77 -34.18 -15.72
CA VAL A 181 -4.45 -34.32 -15.10
C VAL A 181 -4.47 -35.02 -13.74
N GLY A 182 -5.65 -35.20 -13.13
CA GLY A 182 -5.83 -35.95 -11.89
C GLY A 182 -7.27 -36.47 -11.74
N GLY A 183 -7.52 -37.28 -10.72
CA GLY A 183 -8.84 -37.87 -10.44
C GLY A 183 -9.12 -39.19 -11.16
N VAL A 184 -10.34 -39.71 -10.98
CA VAL A 184 -10.80 -40.99 -11.57
C VAL A 184 -12.22 -40.83 -12.10
N VAL A 185 -12.47 -41.32 -13.32
CA VAL A 185 -13.82 -41.41 -13.90
C VAL A 185 -14.20 -42.89 -14.04
N TYR A 186 -15.17 -43.33 -13.26
CA TYR A 186 -15.77 -44.66 -13.36
C TYR A 186 -16.95 -44.62 -14.32
N PHE A 187 -17.06 -45.61 -15.20
CA PHE A 187 -18.16 -45.68 -16.15
C PHE A 187 -18.58 -47.11 -16.46
N ARG A 188 -19.86 -47.26 -16.84
CA ARG A 188 -20.45 -48.48 -17.40
C ARG A 188 -21.06 -48.16 -18.77
N GLY A 189 -20.71 -48.96 -19.77
CA GLY A 189 -21.19 -48.80 -21.15
C GLY A 189 -20.07 -48.46 -22.15
N HIS A 190 -20.46 -48.16 -23.39
CA HIS A 190 -19.50 -47.86 -24.46
C HIS A 190 -18.98 -46.42 -24.36
N VAL A 191 -17.68 -46.23 -24.58
CA VAL A 191 -17.02 -44.92 -24.68
C VAL A 191 -16.32 -44.84 -26.03
N ALA A 192 -16.52 -43.72 -26.73
CA ALA A 192 -15.87 -43.44 -28.01
C ALA A 192 -14.38 -43.07 -27.82
N SER A 193 -13.81 -42.27 -28.72
CA SER A 193 -12.38 -41.90 -28.66
C SER A 193 -12.02 -41.10 -27.40
N LEU A 194 -10.94 -41.49 -26.74
CA LEU A 194 -10.31 -40.78 -25.63
C LEU A 194 -9.04 -40.04 -26.05
N PRO A 195 -8.64 -38.97 -25.34
CA PRO A 195 -7.35 -38.33 -25.56
C PRO A 195 -6.19 -39.27 -25.22
N ALA A 196 -5.04 -39.07 -25.85
CA ALA A 196 -3.86 -39.92 -25.66
C ALA A 196 -3.28 -39.85 -24.22
N ASP A 197 -3.65 -38.83 -23.45
CA ASP A 197 -3.14 -38.57 -22.11
C ASP A 197 -3.88 -39.31 -20.99
N VAL A 198 -4.86 -40.16 -21.33
CA VAL A 198 -5.61 -40.98 -20.36
C VAL A 198 -5.58 -42.46 -20.74
N ARG A 199 -5.88 -43.34 -19.77
CA ARG A 199 -5.95 -44.79 -19.96
C ARG A 199 -7.24 -45.34 -19.37
N ILE A 200 -7.85 -46.30 -20.07
CA ILE A 200 -8.90 -47.17 -19.52
C ILE A 200 -8.25 -48.38 -18.85
N SER A 201 -8.72 -48.73 -17.65
CA SER A 201 -8.35 -49.96 -16.94
C SER A 201 -9.56 -50.64 -16.30
N SER A 202 -9.45 -51.94 -16.03
CA SER A 202 -10.43 -52.65 -15.21
C SER A 202 -10.40 -52.17 -13.75
N LEU A 203 -11.48 -52.41 -13.02
CA LEU A 203 -11.56 -52.11 -11.60
C LEU A 203 -10.68 -53.07 -10.78
N ASN A 204 -10.09 -52.58 -9.70
CA ASN A 204 -9.47 -53.40 -8.65
C ASN A 204 -10.43 -53.58 -7.45
N GLU A 205 -10.01 -54.32 -6.43
CA GLU A 205 -10.86 -54.60 -5.25
C GLU A 205 -11.26 -53.32 -4.49
N ASP A 206 -10.36 -52.35 -4.37
CA ASP A 206 -10.63 -51.07 -3.70
C ASP A 206 -11.64 -50.22 -4.47
N ASP A 207 -11.54 -50.19 -5.81
CA ASP A 207 -12.50 -49.51 -6.68
C ASP A 207 -13.90 -50.10 -6.50
N ILE A 208 -14.00 -51.44 -6.47
CA ILE A 208 -15.27 -52.15 -6.32
C ILE A 208 -15.87 -51.87 -4.93
N ALA A 209 -15.07 -51.93 -3.87
CA ALA A 209 -15.55 -51.66 -2.51
C ALA A 209 -16.08 -50.22 -2.37
N TRP A 210 -15.37 -49.24 -2.95
CA TRP A 210 -15.80 -47.85 -2.95
C TRP A 210 -17.06 -47.63 -3.79
N LEU A 211 -17.11 -48.18 -5.00
CA LEU A 211 -18.28 -48.09 -5.88
C LEU A 211 -19.51 -48.77 -5.27
N ASP A 212 -19.37 -49.91 -4.61
CA ASP A 212 -20.50 -50.62 -4.00
C ASP A 212 -21.19 -49.80 -2.90
N GLY A 213 -20.39 -49.18 -2.02
CA GLY A 213 -20.91 -48.30 -0.97
C GLY A 213 -21.50 -47.02 -1.53
N GLY A 214 -20.81 -46.37 -2.47
CA GLY A 214 -21.26 -45.14 -3.11
C GLY A 214 -22.54 -45.34 -3.94
N LEU A 215 -22.61 -46.44 -4.70
CA LEU A 215 -23.74 -46.76 -5.57
C LEU A 215 -25.03 -46.95 -4.76
N LYS A 216 -24.97 -47.65 -3.62
CA LYS A 216 -26.11 -47.76 -2.68
C LYS A 216 -26.62 -46.41 -2.21
N ASN A 217 -25.70 -45.52 -1.85
CA ASN A 217 -26.05 -44.17 -1.40
C ASN A 217 -26.63 -43.33 -2.53
N PHE A 218 -26.10 -43.48 -3.74
CA PHE A 218 -26.52 -42.76 -4.92
C PHE A 218 -27.94 -43.14 -5.36
N ILE A 219 -28.20 -44.42 -5.62
CA ILE A 219 -29.52 -44.89 -6.11
C ILE A 219 -30.64 -44.65 -5.10
N ASN A 220 -30.36 -44.75 -3.79
CA ASN A 220 -31.34 -44.41 -2.76
C ASN A 220 -31.64 -42.91 -2.74
N ALA A 221 -30.64 -42.07 -3.01
CA ALA A 221 -30.81 -40.62 -3.02
C ALA A 221 -31.57 -40.13 -4.26
N VAL A 222 -31.41 -40.79 -5.41
CA VAL A 222 -32.16 -40.47 -6.64
C VAL A 222 -33.49 -41.26 -6.75
N ASP A 223 -33.91 -41.92 -5.68
CA ASP A 223 -35.17 -42.69 -5.58
C ASP A 223 -35.32 -43.82 -6.62
N ARG A 224 -34.23 -44.55 -6.88
CA ARG A 224 -34.16 -45.70 -7.82
C ARG A 224 -33.50 -46.95 -7.21
N PRO A 225 -33.88 -47.39 -5.99
CA PRO A 225 -33.22 -48.51 -5.30
C PRO A 225 -33.27 -49.84 -6.07
N GLU A 226 -34.27 -50.03 -6.93
CA GLU A 226 -34.45 -51.22 -7.75
C GLU A 226 -33.31 -51.46 -8.75
N LEU A 227 -32.58 -50.40 -9.13
CA LEU A 227 -31.48 -50.48 -10.10
C LEU A 227 -30.18 -51.05 -9.50
N TYR A 228 -30.09 -51.20 -8.17
CA TYR A 228 -28.85 -51.63 -7.51
C TYR A 228 -28.27 -52.91 -8.11
N HIS A 229 -29.10 -53.96 -8.20
CA HIS A 229 -28.64 -55.28 -8.63
C HIS A 229 -28.26 -55.31 -10.11
N GLU A 230 -28.86 -54.44 -10.93
CA GLU A 230 -28.50 -54.29 -12.34
C GLU A 230 -27.15 -53.57 -12.50
N LEU A 231 -26.94 -52.51 -11.73
CA LEU A 231 -25.75 -51.68 -11.83
C LEU A 231 -24.54 -52.30 -11.11
N ALA A 232 -24.74 -53.11 -10.06
CA ALA A 232 -23.68 -53.77 -9.29
C ALA A 232 -23.06 -55.00 -10.00
N VAL A 233 -22.99 -54.97 -11.33
CA VAL A 233 -22.31 -55.98 -12.15
C VAL A 233 -20.92 -55.44 -12.53
N TRP A 234 -19.96 -55.54 -11.61
CA TRP A 234 -18.66 -54.84 -11.70
C TRP A 234 -17.80 -55.21 -12.91
N ALA A 235 -18.04 -56.35 -13.55
CA ALA A 235 -17.38 -56.72 -14.80
C ALA A 235 -17.78 -55.82 -15.99
N GLN A 236 -18.89 -55.08 -15.89
CA GLN A 236 -19.35 -54.11 -16.89
C GLN A 236 -18.77 -52.71 -16.67
N TRP A 237 -18.02 -52.51 -15.58
CA TRP A 237 -17.46 -51.23 -15.21
C TRP A 237 -15.98 -51.14 -15.54
N GLN A 238 -15.57 -49.95 -15.90
CA GLN A 238 -14.18 -49.60 -16.15
C GLN A 238 -13.88 -48.25 -15.52
N LYS A 239 -12.59 -47.90 -15.43
CA LYS A 239 -12.15 -46.59 -14.97
C LYS A 239 -11.20 -45.93 -15.95
N ILE A 240 -11.29 -44.62 -16.03
CA ILE A 240 -10.37 -43.74 -16.74
C ILE A 240 -9.50 -43.03 -15.71
N THR A 241 -8.19 -43.09 -15.91
CA THR A 241 -7.20 -42.35 -15.12
C THR A 241 -6.23 -41.61 -16.04
N PRO A 242 -5.74 -40.42 -15.66
CA PRO A 242 -4.74 -39.72 -16.44
C PRO A 242 -3.40 -40.47 -16.37
N LEU A 243 -2.65 -40.44 -17.46
CA LEU A 243 -1.26 -40.90 -17.46
C LEU A 243 -0.44 -40.00 -16.53
N SER A 244 0.52 -40.60 -15.84
CA SER A 244 1.50 -39.84 -15.04
C SER A 244 2.30 -38.90 -15.93
N PHE A 245 2.88 -37.85 -15.35
CA PHE A 245 3.71 -36.90 -16.11
C PHE A 245 4.86 -37.59 -16.86
N GLU A 246 5.42 -38.67 -16.30
CA GLU A 246 6.49 -39.47 -16.92
C GLU A 246 5.98 -40.33 -18.08
N GLU A 247 4.75 -40.84 -18.00
CA GLU A 247 4.10 -41.63 -19.05
C GLU A 247 3.54 -40.76 -20.19
N ARG A 248 3.25 -39.48 -19.93
CA ARG A 248 2.87 -38.53 -20.97
C ARG A 248 4.06 -38.32 -21.89
N GLY A 249 3.94 -38.80 -23.13
CA GLY A 249 4.95 -38.55 -24.15
C GLY A 249 5.20 -37.04 -24.25
N ARG A 250 6.47 -36.61 -24.19
CA ARG A 250 6.84 -35.23 -24.50
C ARG A 250 6.45 -34.96 -25.96
N ALA A 251 5.25 -34.47 -26.19
CA ALA A 251 4.89 -33.91 -27.48
C ALA A 251 5.91 -32.80 -27.73
N LYS A 252 6.70 -32.93 -28.81
CA LYS A 252 7.54 -31.82 -29.26
C LYS A 252 6.60 -30.65 -29.44
N ALA A 253 6.86 -29.56 -28.71
CA ALA A 253 6.13 -28.32 -28.91
C ALA A 253 6.20 -27.99 -30.40
N VAL A 254 5.09 -28.17 -31.09
CA VAL A 254 4.99 -27.81 -32.50
C VAL A 254 5.12 -26.29 -32.50
N SER A 255 6.09 -25.75 -33.24
CA SER A 255 6.20 -24.30 -33.35
C SER A 255 4.87 -23.76 -33.87
N ILE A 256 4.49 -22.54 -33.48
CA ILE A 256 3.25 -21.94 -33.98
C ILE A 256 3.19 -21.92 -35.52
N GLY A 257 4.36 -21.84 -36.17
CA GLY A 257 4.50 -21.96 -37.62
C GLY A 257 4.21 -23.37 -38.13
N ALA A 258 4.76 -24.42 -37.50
CA ALA A 258 4.47 -25.80 -37.88
C ALA A 258 3.01 -26.18 -37.59
N PHE A 259 2.44 -25.73 -36.46
CA PHE A 259 1.04 -25.99 -36.11
C PHE A 259 0.10 -25.31 -37.10
N ARG A 260 0.43 -24.08 -37.55
CA ARG A 260 -0.29 -23.42 -38.64
C ARG A 260 -0.19 -24.16 -39.96
N ALA A 261 1.00 -24.65 -40.32
CA ALA A 261 1.24 -25.30 -41.59
C ALA A 261 0.56 -26.68 -41.71
N SER A 262 0.32 -27.38 -40.60
CA SER A 262 -0.15 -28.77 -40.64
C SER A 262 -1.43 -29.08 -39.86
N GLU A 263 -1.87 -28.23 -38.92
CA GLU A 263 -2.95 -28.56 -37.97
C GLU A 263 -4.00 -27.46 -37.76
N TRP A 264 -3.66 -26.15 -37.81
CA TRP A 264 -4.59 -25.05 -37.47
C TRP A 264 -5.82 -25.05 -38.39
N ILE A 265 -5.66 -25.38 -39.67
CA ILE A 265 -6.75 -25.77 -40.58
C ILE A 265 -6.15 -26.65 -41.69
N ARG A 266 -6.26 -27.98 -41.59
CA ARG A 266 -5.69 -28.91 -42.59
C ARG A 266 -6.10 -28.60 -44.02
N ASP A 267 -7.31 -28.05 -44.16
CA ASP A 267 -7.90 -27.69 -45.45
C ASP A 267 -8.56 -26.31 -45.39
N GLY A 268 -8.15 -25.31 -44.59
CA GLY A 268 -8.81 -23.98 -44.57
C GLY A 268 -10.33 -23.94 -44.23
N ILE A 269 -10.83 -22.84 -43.65
CA ILE A 269 -12.30 -22.67 -43.49
C ILE A 269 -12.99 -22.32 -44.84
N PHE A 270 -12.18 -21.88 -45.82
CA PHE A 270 -12.60 -21.49 -47.17
C PHE A 270 -11.69 -22.08 -48.26
N SER A 271 -11.00 -23.21 -48.03
CA SER A 271 -10.05 -23.73 -49.05
C SER A 271 -10.71 -24.12 -50.36
N ASP A 272 -12.02 -24.37 -50.35
CA ASP A 272 -12.85 -24.62 -51.51
C ASP A 272 -13.02 -23.35 -52.37
N VAL A 273 -12.73 -22.17 -51.80
CA VAL A 273 -12.94 -20.87 -52.45
C VAL A 273 -11.67 -20.01 -52.54
N PHE A 274 -10.70 -20.19 -51.65
CA PHE A 274 -9.49 -19.37 -51.56
C PHE A 274 -8.29 -20.16 -51.02
N HIS A 275 -7.18 -20.14 -51.76
CA HIS A 275 -5.90 -20.68 -51.30
C HIS A 275 -5.20 -19.65 -50.42
N ASP A 276 -5.18 -19.89 -49.12
CA ASP A 276 -4.44 -19.09 -48.14
C ASP A 276 -2.93 -19.25 -48.39
N ASP A 277 -2.20 -18.13 -48.52
CA ASP A 277 -0.75 -18.10 -48.71
C ASP A 277 0.01 -18.11 -47.37
N PHE A 278 -0.74 -18.10 -46.25
CA PHE A 278 -0.25 -18.04 -44.88
C PHE A 278 0.62 -16.81 -44.58
N GLN A 279 0.62 -15.80 -45.44
CA GLN A 279 1.43 -14.61 -45.28
C GLN A 279 0.81 -13.69 -44.23
N VAL A 280 1.48 -13.56 -43.08
CA VAL A 280 1.04 -12.65 -42.02
C VAL A 280 1.42 -11.23 -42.39
N ASN A 281 0.48 -10.49 -42.97
CA ASN A 281 0.58 -9.04 -43.08
C ASN A 281 0.52 -8.44 -41.67
N ALA A 282 1.62 -7.82 -41.21
CA ALA A 282 1.69 -7.22 -39.89
C ALA A 282 0.78 -5.98 -39.81
N LEU A 283 -0.45 -6.16 -39.34
CA LEU A 283 -1.37 -5.06 -39.01
C LEU A 283 -0.94 -4.28 -37.76
N VAL A 284 0.11 -4.73 -37.06
CA VAL A 284 0.57 -4.09 -35.82
C VAL A 284 1.61 -3.04 -36.16
N ALA A 285 1.19 -1.79 -36.09
CA ALA A 285 2.04 -0.64 -36.36
C ALA A 285 3.24 -0.58 -35.40
N ARG A 286 4.44 -0.41 -35.96
CA ARG A 286 5.73 -0.21 -35.28
C ARG A 286 6.35 1.09 -35.78
N GLY A 287 7.50 1.50 -35.23
CA GLY A 287 8.23 2.67 -35.73
C GLY A 287 7.40 3.95 -35.69
N GLU A 288 7.25 4.63 -36.82
CA GLU A 288 6.49 5.89 -36.93
C GLU A 288 4.96 5.67 -36.96
N ASP A 289 4.50 4.47 -37.31
CA ASP A 289 3.07 4.20 -37.50
C ASP A 289 2.34 3.87 -36.17
N ARG A 290 3.08 3.62 -35.09
CA ARG A 290 2.49 3.32 -33.77
C ARG A 290 1.70 4.51 -33.24
N LEU A 291 0.57 4.26 -32.58
CA LEU A 291 -0.25 5.33 -31.99
C LEU A 291 0.38 5.91 -30.71
N ARG A 292 1.07 5.09 -29.92
CA ARG A 292 1.64 5.46 -28.63
C ARG A 292 3.04 4.90 -28.41
N VAL A 293 3.80 5.59 -27.58
CA VAL A 293 5.19 5.28 -27.25
C VAL A 293 5.39 5.21 -25.74
N PRO A 294 6.08 4.18 -25.24
CA PRO A 294 6.49 4.15 -23.84
C PRO A 294 7.68 5.08 -23.61
N TYR A 295 7.63 5.87 -22.53
CA TYR A 295 8.69 6.76 -22.10
C TYR A 295 9.07 6.48 -20.65
N TRP A 296 10.37 6.38 -20.38
CA TRP A 296 10.91 6.03 -19.07
C TRP A 296 11.17 7.30 -18.24
N GLU A 297 10.19 7.70 -17.43
CA GLU A 297 10.21 8.95 -16.65
C GLU A 297 10.88 8.79 -15.28
N ASN A 298 12.05 8.18 -15.24
CA ASN A 298 12.74 7.90 -13.99
C ASN A 298 13.09 9.20 -13.26
N ALA A 299 12.72 9.30 -11.98
CA ALA A 299 12.92 10.47 -11.13
C ALA A 299 12.30 11.79 -11.64
N ARG A 300 11.38 11.73 -12.62
CA ARG A 300 10.64 12.91 -13.11
C ARG A 300 9.71 13.50 -12.05
N PHE A 301 9.08 12.62 -11.26
CA PHE A 301 8.15 12.99 -10.19
C PHE A 301 8.81 12.79 -8.83
N ALA A 302 8.38 13.58 -7.84
CA ALA A 302 8.72 13.33 -6.45
C ALA A 302 7.97 12.09 -5.95
N ALA A 303 8.66 11.23 -5.20
CA ALA A 303 7.98 10.23 -4.40
C ALA A 303 7.12 10.94 -3.33
N PRO A 304 6.03 10.34 -2.83
CA PRO A 304 5.24 10.98 -1.77
C PRO A 304 6.08 11.35 -0.54
N CYS A 305 7.02 10.47 -0.14
CA CYS A 305 7.94 10.76 0.97
C CYS A 305 8.89 11.95 0.71
N GLU A 306 9.26 12.22 -0.55
CA GLU A 306 10.05 13.40 -0.96
C GLU A 306 9.16 14.64 -1.01
N PHE A 307 7.95 14.52 -1.57
CA PHE A 307 6.99 15.60 -1.74
C PHE A 307 6.48 16.17 -0.41
N PHE A 308 6.10 15.29 0.54
CA PHE A 308 5.64 15.70 1.87
C PHE A 308 6.78 16.08 2.82
N CYS A 309 8.04 15.81 2.48
CA CYS A 309 9.17 16.27 3.26
C CYS A 309 9.40 17.77 2.99
N PRO A 310 9.31 18.66 3.99
CA PRO A 310 9.58 20.09 3.77
C PRO A 310 11.00 20.41 3.31
N ALA A 311 11.94 19.48 3.51
CA ALA A 311 13.31 19.57 3.00
C ALA A 311 13.53 18.85 1.66
N SER A 312 12.49 18.24 1.10
CA SER A 312 12.49 17.48 -0.16
C SER A 312 13.56 16.38 -0.22
N ILE A 313 13.75 15.67 0.89
CA ILE A 313 14.74 14.58 0.99
C ILE A 313 14.22 13.35 0.24
N PRO A 314 14.92 12.84 -0.80
CA PRO A 314 14.47 11.73 -1.62
C PRO A 314 14.75 10.39 -0.93
N SER A 315 13.97 10.08 0.11
CA SER A 315 14.19 8.88 0.95
C SER A 315 14.06 7.56 0.17
N GLN A 316 13.27 7.53 -0.90
CA GLN A 316 13.20 6.40 -1.83
C GLN A 316 14.56 6.10 -2.50
N GLN A 317 15.36 7.13 -2.79
CA GLN A 317 16.69 6.94 -3.37
C GLN A 317 17.66 6.35 -2.34
N ARG A 318 17.55 6.76 -1.07
CA ARG A 318 18.29 6.12 0.04
C ARG A 318 17.99 4.62 0.12
N PHE A 319 16.72 4.24 0.03
CA PHE A 319 16.34 2.83 -0.02
C PHE A 319 16.80 2.12 -1.31
N ASN A 320 16.93 2.81 -2.44
CA ASN A 320 17.51 2.23 -3.66
C ASN A 320 19.00 1.93 -3.48
N LEU A 321 19.77 2.86 -2.88
CA LEU A 321 21.17 2.63 -2.53
C LEU A 321 21.33 1.44 -1.57
N LEU A 322 20.48 1.32 -0.56
CA LEU A 322 20.47 0.15 0.33
C LEU A 322 20.18 -1.15 -0.43
N ARG A 323 19.25 -1.12 -1.39
CA ARG A 323 18.94 -2.29 -2.24
C ARG A 323 20.11 -2.69 -3.14
N GLU A 324 20.94 -1.73 -3.54
CA GLU A 324 22.19 -1.96 -4.28
C GLU A 324 23.36 -2.40 -3.39
N GLY A 325 23.16 -2.45 -2.05
CA GLY A 325 24.23 -2.75 -1.08
C GLY A 325 25.14 -1.55 -0.77
N LYS A 326 24.82 -0.35 -1.27
CA LYS A 326 25.59 0.89 -1.04
C LYS A 326 25.15 1.59 0.25
N ILE A 327 25.42 0.94 1.37
CA ILE A 327 24.92 1.36 2.68
C ILE A 327 25.43 2.75 3.07
N GLU A 328 26.73 2.99 2.93
CA GLU A 328 27.35 4.25 3.31
C GLU A 328 26.83 5.43 2.45
N ASP A 329 26.66 5.22 1.14
CA ASP A 329 26.10 6.24 0.24
C ASP A 329 24.64 6.57 0.60
N ALA A 330 23.85 5.57 1.01
CA ALA A 330 22.47 5.79 1.46
C ALA A 330 22.37 6.70 2.69
N TYR A 331 23.38 6.61 3.58
CA TYR A 331 23.47 7.46 4.76
C TYR A 331 24.05 8.84 4.43
N ARG A 332 25.09 8.88 3.59
CA ARG A 332 25.71 10.12 3.10
C ARG A 332 24.72 10.99 2.32
N LEU A 333 23.81 10.41 1.55
CA LEU A 333 22.78 11.15 0.80
C LEU A 333 21.94 12.04 1.72
N LEU A 334 21.61 11.60 2.94
CA LEU A 334 20.85 12.43 3.88
C LEU A 334 21.61 13.71 4.27
N LEU A 335 22.94 13.61 4.40
CA LEU A 335 23.82 14.73 4.72
C LEU A 335 23.97 15.72 3.56
N GLU A 336 23.55 15.37 2.35
CA GLU A 336 23.45 16.32 1.25
C GLU A 336 22.32 17.34 1.45
N TYR A 337 21.38 17.05 2.34
CA TYR A 337 20.20 17.86 2.59
C TYR A 337 20.26 18.56 3.95
N THR A 338 20.68 17.84 5.00
CA THR A 338 20.68 18.34 6.37
C THR A 338 21.91 17.88 7.16
N PRO A 339 22.50 18.74 8.00
CA PRO A 339 23.50 18.30 8.97
C PRO A 339 22.90 17.61 10.20
N PHE A 340 21.56 17.47 10.29
CA PHE A 340 20.84 16.92 11.45
C PHE A 340 20.08 15.61 11.18
N PRO A 341 20.71 14.56 10.62
CA PRO A 341 20.07 13.27 10.41
C PRO A 341 19.57 12.60 11.69
N GLY A 342 20.29 12.74 12.81
CA GLY A 342 19.92 12.21 14.12
C GLY A 342 18.94 13.13 14.84
N SER A 343 19.38 14.36 15.16
CA SER A 343 18.60 15.25 16.02
C SER A 343 17.26 15.65 15.40
N VAL A 344 17.22 15.93 14.09
CA VAL A 344 15.98 16.31 13.40
C VAL A 344 15.28 15.09 12.83
N CYS A 345 15.85 14.44 11.82
CA CYS A 345 15.15 13.39 11.08
C CYS A 345 14.89 12.11 11.91
N GLY A 346 15.81 11.77 12.80
CA GLY A 346 15.77 10.55 13.61
C GLY A 346 15.00 10.64 14.92
N SER A 347 14.79 11.86 15.44
CA SER A 347 14.26 12.07 16.79
C SER A 347 13.01 12.95 16.81
N VAL A 348 13.16 14.25 16.55
CA VAL A 348 12.10 15.24 16.84
C VAL A 348 11.12 15.47 15.68
N CYS A 349 11.49 15.10 14.45
CA CYS A 349 10.63 15.29 13.30
C CYS A 349 9.38 14.39 13.40
N PRO A 350 8.17 14.91 13.15
CA PRO A 350 6.96 14.10 13.09
C PRO A 350 6.87 13.17 11.87
N ASN A 351 7.86 13.23 10.97
CA ASN A 351 7.96 12.40 9.77
C ASN A 351 6.75 12.51 8.83
N PRO A 352 6.41 13.71 8.30
CA PRO A 352 5.35 13.86 7.30
C PRO A 352 5.62 13.04 6.02
N CYS A 353 6.90 12.73 5.77
CA CYS A 353 7.33 11.81 4.72
C CYS A 353 6.81 10.37 4.91
N MET A 354 6.61 9.93 6.15
CA MET A 354 6.03 8.63 6.51
C MET A 354 4.50 8.69 6.45
N ASP A 355 3.88 9.81 6.85
CA ASP A 355 2.43 10.02 6.74
C ASP A 355 1.95 9.93 5.29
N GLY A 356 2.69 10.55 4.37
CA GLY A 356 2.43 10.46 2.93
C GLY A 356 2.91 9.18 2.25
N CYS A 357 3.49 8.22 2.97
CA CYS A 357 4.11 7.05 2.34
C CYS A 357 3.07 6.16 1.65
N THR A 358 3.29 5.84 0.36
CA THR A 358 2.43 4.90 -0.38
C THR A 358 2.30 3.54 0.31
N ARG A 359 3.30 3.10 1.08
CA ARG A 359 3.28 1.81 1.76
C ARG A 359 2.13 1.68 2.77
N SER A 360 1.62 2.80 3.30
CA SER A 360 0.48 2.83 4.22
C SER A 360 -0.81 2.24 3.65
N VAL A 361 -0.95 2.13 2.31
CA VAL A 361 -2.10 1.45 1.69
C VAL A 361 -1.97 -0.08 1.70
N VAL A 362 -0.77 -0.60 1.97
CA VAL A 362 -0.47 -2.04 2.04
C VAL A 362 -0.40 -2.49 3.50
N ASP A 363 0.40 -1.80 4.30
CA ASP A 363 0.56 -2.04 5.75
C ASP A 363 1.03 -0.76 6.49
N SER A 364 2.26 -0.72 7.01
CA SER A 364 2.84 0.41 7.75
C SER A 364 3.84 1.17 6.87
N PRO A 365 4.03 2.49 7.07
CA PRO A 365 5.09 3.25 6.38
C PRO A 365 6.47 2.59 6.52
N VAL A 366 7.35 2.82 5.54
CA VAL A 366 8.77 2.46 5.72
C VAL A 366 9.43 3.38 6.76
N GLN A 367 10.38 2.87 7.51
CA GLN A 367 10.99 3.50 8.70
C GLN A 367 12.01 4.60 8.34
N ILE A 368 11.55 5.66 7.66
CA ILE A 368 12.41 6.77 7.18
C ILE A 368 13.07 7.51 8.35
N GLY A 369 12.31 7.82 9.40
CA GLY A 369 12.83 8.54 10.57
C GLY A 369 13.97 7.78 11.24
N ARG A 370 13.74 6.51 11.62
CA ARG A 370 14.77 5.65 12.22
C ARG A 370 15.98 5.41 11.30
N LEU A 371 15.76 5.34 9.98
CA LEU A 371 16.85 5.30 9.00
C LEU A 371 17.68 6.59 9.01
N GLY A 372 17.09 7.74 9.37
CA GLY A 372 17.80 9.00 9.62
C GLY A 372 18.87 8.86 10.70
N SER A 373 18.54 8.26 11.84
CA SER A 373 19.47 8.05 12.95
C SER A 373 20.70 7.22 12.57
N CYS A 374 20.58 6.33 11.58
CA CYS A 374 21.71 5.54 11.07
C CYS A 374 22.79 6.41 10.39
N SER A 375 22.45 7.65 10.02
CA SER A 375 23.39 8.60 9.38
C SER A 375 24.03 9.57 10.39
N ALA A 376 23.72 9.44 11.69
CA ALA A 376 24.22 10.33 12.74
C ALA A 376 25.76 10.37 12.80
N ASP A 377 26.40 9.21 12.64
CA ASP A 377 27.85 9.04 12.78
C ASP A 377 28.65 9.14 11.47
N ILE A 378 27.99 9.45 10.34
CA ILE A 378 28.70 9.64 9.07
C ILE A 378 29.46 10.96 9.08
N SER A 379 30.76 10.86 8.79
CA SER A 379 31.65 12.01 8.60
C SER A 379 31.57 12.56 7.18
N VAL A 380 31.75 13.87 7.06
CA VAL A 380 31.86 14.57 5.77
C VAL A 380 33.18 15.31 5.75
N GLU A 381 33.91 15.18 4.65
CA GLU A 381 35.18 15.86 4.46
C GLU A 381 34.96 17.35 4.14
N LYS A 382 35.95 18.17 4.48
CA LYS A 382 35.96 19.58 4.08
C LYS A 382 36.05 19.70 2.56
N PRO A 383 35.43 20.72 1.96
CA PRO A 383 35.60 20.99 0.53
C PRO A 383 37.08 21.20 0.19
N ALA A 384 37.56 20.56 -0.87
CA ALA A 384 38.95 20.71 -1.32
C ALA A 384 39.21 22.09 -1.97
N GLN A 385 38.18 22.68 -2.57
CA GLN A 385 38.27 23.97 -3.26
C GLN A 385 37.45 25.01 -2.50
N LEU A 386 38.10 26.13 -2.17
CA LEU A 386 37.44 27.30 -1.58
C LEU A 386 37.00 28.28 -2.68
N SER A 387 35.86 28.92 -2.47
CA SER A 387 35.30 29.91 -3.39
C SER A 387 35.92 31.31 -3.24
N GLY A 388 36.57 31.56 -2.10
CA GLY A 388 37.06 32.88 -1.69
C GLY A 388 35.96 33.87 -1.28
N LYS A 389 34.73 33.38 -1.08
CA LYS A 389 33.58 34.16 -0.59
C LYS A 389 33.31 33.88 0.87
N HIS A 390 32.89 34.91 1.59
CA HIS A 390 32.65 34.86 3.03
C HIS A 390 31.21 35.27 3.35
N LEU A 391 30.47 34.35 3.98
CA LEU A 391 29.07 34.56 4.33
C LEU A 391 28.87 34.58 5.85
N GLY A 392 27.94 35.42 6.29
CA GLY A 392 27.51 35.50 7.68
C GLY A 392 26.12 34.90 7.86
N VAL A 393 25.93 34.13 8.92
CA VAL A 393 24.61 33.61 9.33
C VAL A 393 24.30 34.14 10.72
N ILE A 394 23.14 34.76 10.89
CA ILE A 394 22.66 35.31 12.17
C ILE A 394 21.62 34.35 12.74
N GLY A 395 21.95 33.66 13.83
CA GLY A 395 21.16 32.61 14.46
C GLY A 395 21.75 31.22 14.22
N GLY A 396 22.14 30.56 15.30
CA GLY A 396 22.70 29.20 15.36
C GLY A 396 21.67 28.08 15.48
N GLY A 397 20.43 28.33 15.04
CA GLY A 397 19.37 27.31 14.99
C GLY A 397 19.43 26.41 13.76
N VAL A 398 18.50 25.45 13.67
CA VAL A 398 18.44 24.44 12.58
C VAL A 398 18.54 25.05 11.18
N GLY A 399 17.79 26.13 10.93
CA GLY A 399 17.77 26.79 9.63
C GLY A 399 19.11 27.43 9.27
N GLY A 400 19.68 28.22 10.20
CA GLY A 400 20.97 28.87 10.01
C GLY A 400 22.12 27.87 9.87
N LEU A 401 22.15 26.85 10.73
CA LEU A 401 23.14 25.79 10.67
C LEU A 401 23.03 24.91 9.42
N THR A 402 21.81 24.67 8.92
CA THR A 402 21.63 23.98 7.62
C THR A 402 22.14 24.84 6.48
N ALA A 403 21.85 26.15 6.48
CA ALA A 403 22.34 27.04 5.44
C ALA A 403 23.87 27.14 5.46
N ALA A 404 24.47 27.28 6.65
CA ALA A 404 25.91 27.28 6.83
C ALA A 404 26.57 25.98 6.37
N TRP A 405 25.95 24.84 6.71
CA TRP A 405 26.39 23.52 6.25
C TRP A 405 26.43 23.41 4.72
N GLN A 406 25.38 23.85 4.04
CA GLN A 406 25.31 23.80 2.58
C GLN A 406 26.34 24.73 1.93
N LEU A 407 26.45 25.97 2.42
CA LEU A 407 27.42 26.95 1.92
C LEU A 407 28.87 26.50 2.13
N ALA A 408 29.19 25.97 3.32
CA ALA A 408 30.51 25.43 3.59
C ALA A 408 30.84 24.28 2.63
N ARG A 409 29.89 23.37 2.35
CA ARG A 409 30.09 22.28 1.38
C ARG A 409 30.28 22.76 -0.07
N MET A 410 29.86 23.97 -0.40
CA MET A 410 30.13 24.63 -1.69
C MET A 410 31.50 25.32 -1.75
N GLY A 411 32.28 25.28 -0.67
CA GLY A 411 33.60 25.90 -0.59
C GLY A 411 33.59 27.33 -0.05
N HIS A 412 32.45 27.84 0.41
CA HIS A 412 32.38 29.18 1.01
C HIS A 412 32.89 29.16 2.45
N GLU A 413 33.52 30.24 2.88
CA GLU A 413 33.82 30.47 4.29
C GLU A 413 32.55 31.00 4.98
N VAL A 414 32.17 30.39 6.11
CA VAL A 414 30.90 30.75 6.77
C VAL A 414 31.13 30.97 8.26
N THR A 415 30.66 32.12 8.76
CA THR A 415 30.59 32.41 10.19
C THR A 415 29.14 32.47 10.67
N VAL A 416 28.81 31.70 11.71
CA VAL A 416 27.50 31.70 12.37
C VAL A 416 27.60 32.48 13.68
N TYR A 417 26.77 33.50 13.82
CA TYR A 417 26.65 34.35 15.00
C TYR A 417 25.41 33.95 15.81
N GLU A 418 25.60 33.53 17.04
CA GLU A 418 24.54 33.11 17.97
C GLU A 418 24.51 34.05 19.17
N ALA A 419 23.31 34.45 19.59
CA ALA A 419 23.11 35.36 20.71
C ALA A 419 23.30 34.65 22.05
N ASP A 420 22.89 33.39 22.15
CA ASP A 420 23.07 32.55 23.33
C ASP A 420 24.50 31.96 23.42
N SER A 421 24.82 31.33 24.54
CA SER A 421 26.15 30.74 24.82
C SER A 421 26.43 29.43 24.08
N GLY A 422 25.45 28.88 23.35
CA GLY A 422 25.55 27.60 22.67
C GLY A 422 24.75 27.54 21.36
N MET A 423 25.29 26.80 20.40
CA MET A 423 24.64 26.53 19.10
C MET A 423 23.52 25.49 19.22
N GLY A 424 22.63 25.45 18.23
CA GLY A 424 21.52 24.50 18.13
C GLY A 424 20.14 25.17 18.19
N GLY A 425 20.05 26.43 18.62
CA GLY A 425 18.80 27.18 18.74
C GLY A 425 17.76 26.40 19.54
N LYS A 426 16.51 26.33 19.07
CA LYS A 426 15.42 25.62 19.77
C LYS A 426 15.73 24.14 20.08
N LEU A 427 16.53 23.43 19.27
CA LEU A 427 16.93 22.05 19.58
C LEU A 427 17.69 21.97 20.91
N GLU A 428 18.58 22.92 21.16
CA GLU A 428 19.35 22.96 22.39
C GLU A 428 18.56 23.63 23.52
N GLN A 429 17.86 24.70 23.19
CA GLN A 429 17.27 25.61 24.16
C GLN A 429 15.97 25.11 24.77
N VAL A 430 15.09 24.43 24.02
CA VAL A 430 13.72 24.18 24.49
C VAL A 430 13.18 22.77 24.26
N ILE A 431 13.76 22.00 23.33
CA ILE A 431 13.29 20.62 23.12
C ILE A 431 13.66 19.76 24.34
N PRO A 432 12.70 19.04 24.96
CA PRO A 432 12.97 18.18 26.10
C PRO A 432 14.04 17.11 25.81
N ARG A 433 14.92 16.84 26.79
CA ARG A 433 15.99 15.85 26.64
C ARG A 433 15.48 14.40 26.48
N GLU A 434 14.26 14.13 26.91
CA GLU A 434 13.58 12.84 26.67
C GLU A 434 13.26 12.61 25.20
N ARG A 435 13.00 13.69 24.44
CA ARG A 435 12.74 13.64 22.99
C ARG A 435 14.00 13.71 22.16
N LEU A 436 15.00 14.46 22.63
CA LEU A 436 16.26 14.69 21.94
C LEU A 436 17.44 14.37 22.85
N ASN A 437 18.15 13.29 22.51
CA ASN A 437 19.43 12.98 23.14
C ASN A 437 20.45 14.08 22.81
N HIS A 438 20.94 14.76 23.85
CA HIS A 438 21.89 15.86 23.75
C HIS A 438 23.21 15.45 23.08
N ASP A 439 23.70 14.24 23.34
CA ASP A 439 24.94 13.72 22.76
C ASP A 439 24.85 13.58 21.23
N ILE A 440 23.65 13.34 20.70
CA ILE A 440 23.42 13.35 19.25
C ILE A 440 23.65 14.78 18.74
N LEU A 441 22.98 15.77 19.32
CA LEU A 441 23.11 17.17 18.89
C LEU A 441 24.56 17.66 18.97
N CYS A 442 25.27 17.39 20.07
CA CYS A 442 26.68 17.78 20.21
C CYS A 442 27.57 17.17 19.12
N ARG A 443 27.35 15.90 18.74
CA ARG A 443 28.09 15.27 17.64
C ARG A 443 27.79 15.94 16.29
N GLU A 444 26.53 16.28 16.03
CA GLU A 444 26.13 16.93 14.78
C GLU A 444 26.68 18.36 14.68
N LEU A 445 26.67 19.13 15.79
CA LEU A 445 27.30 20.45 15.86
C LEU A 445 28.81 20.39 15.60
N ASN A 446 29.50 19.42 16.23
CA ASN A 446 30.93 19.19 15.99
C ASN A 446 31.21 18.82 14.52
N ARG A 447 30.33 18.02 13.89
CA ARG A 447 30.44 17.73 12.45
C ARG A 447 30.32 19.00 11.59
N ILE A 448 29.41 19.92 11.92
CA ILE A 448 29.26 21.18 11.20
C ILE A 448 30.53 22.05 11.31
N GLU A 449 31.09 22.17 12.50
CA GLU A 449 32.34 22.92 12.73
C GLU A 449 33.52 22.25 11.99
N LYS A 450 33.62 20.92 12.05
CA LYS A 450 34.62 20.14 11.30
C LYS A 450 34.47 20.25 9.79
N ALA A 451 33.28 20.56 9.27
CA ALA A 451 33.08 20.82 7.84
C ALA A 451 33.58 22.22 7.41
N GLY A 452 33.99 23.07 8.35
CA GLY A 452 34.59 24.38 8.08
C GLY A 452 33.73 25.58 8.46
N VAL A 453 32.63 25.38 9.20
CA VAL A 453 31.81 26.49 9.70
C VAL A 453 32.42 27.05 10.99
N HIS A 454 32.50 28.37 11.11
CA HIS A 454 33.01 29.06 12.30
C HIS A 454 31.85 29.51 13.20
N PHE A 455 31.91 29.15 14.48
CA PHE A 455 30.90 29.53 15.47
C PHE A 455 31.34 30.72 16.32
N VAL A 456 30.45 31.69 16.50
CA VAL A 456 30.61 32.83 17.39
C VAL A 456 29.36 32.93 18.27
N THR A 457 29.48 32.55 19.54
CA THR A 457 28.40 32.61 20.54
C THR A 457 28.44 33.94 21.31
N ASP A 458 27.45 34.16 22.17
CA ASP A 458 27.34 35.36 23.02
C ASP A 458 27.37 36.66 22.18
N PHE A 459 26.81 36.60 20.97
CA PHE A 459 26.84 37.66 19.97
C PHE A 459 25.42 38.10 19.60
N PRO A 460 24.69 38.77 20.49
CA PRO A 460 23.41 39.37 20.14
C PRO A 460 23.63 40.42 19.05
N VAL A 461 22.77 40.44 18.03
CA VAL A 461 22.88 41.36 16.90
C VAL A 461 21.84 42.46 17.05
N ASP A 462 22.30 43.69 17.29
CA ASP A 462 21.52 44.92 17.22
C ASP A 462 21.63 45.57 15.83
N ALA A 463 21.02 46.74 15.66
CA ALA A 463 21.03 47.46 14.39
C ALA A 463 22.43 47.87 13.91
N GLU A 464 23.34 48.23 14.84
CA GLU A 464 24.71 48.61 14.49
C GLU A 464 25.50 47.38 14.00
N ARG A 465 25.41 46.28 14.76
CA ARG A 465 26.05 45.01 14.42
C ARG A 465 25.51 44.44 13.13
N PHE A 466 24.20 44.50 12.90
CA PHE A 466 23.60 44.04 11.64
C PHE A 466 24.21 44.76 10.44
N ASN A 467 24.32 46.09 10.51
CA ASN A 467 24.95 46.89 9.46
C ASN A 467 26.45 46.63 9.31
N ALA A 468 27.16 46.37 10.41
CA ALA A 468 28.56 45.98 10.38
C ALA A 468 28.76 44.62 9.70
N LEU A 469 27.91 43.64 10.01
CA LEU A 469 27.93 42.31 9.38
C LEU A 469 27.63 42.40 7.88
N ARG A 470 26.67 43.24 7.45
CA ARG A 470 26.37 43.45 6.03
C ARG A 470 27.57 43.98 5.24
N LYS A 471 28.44 44.76 5.87
CA LYS A 471 29.68 45.28 5.25
C LYS A 471 30.82 44.27 5.29
N LYS A 472 30.82 43.36 6.27
CA LYS A 472 31.90 42.39 6.52
C LYS A 472 31.80 41.15 5.61
N HIS A 473 30.58 40.76 5.24
CA HIS A 473 30.30 39.52 4.51
C HIS A 473 29.79 39.83 3.11
N ASP A 474 30.10 38.96 2.14
CA ASP A 474 29.59 39.09 0.76
C ASP A 474 28.07 38.89 0.69
N ALA A 475 27.50 38.09 1.61
CA ALA A 475 26.07 37.90 1.80
C ALA A 475 25.74 37.49 3.25
N LEU A 476 24.50 37.75 3.68
CA LEU A 476 24.00 37.38 4.99
C LEU A 476 22.76 36.49 4.93
N ILE A 477 22.65 35.57 5.89
CA ILE A 477 21.44 34.80 6.15
C ILE A 477 20.91 35.16 7.55
N VAL A 478 19.66 35.56 7.61
CA VAL A 478 18.90 35.86 8.83
C VAL A 478 18.10 34.61 9.22
N ALA A 479 18.49 33.99 10.33
CA ALA A 479 17.90 32.77 10.88
C ALA A 479 17.64 32.89 12.40
N THR A 480 17.29 34.10 12.87
CA THR A 480 17.09 34.40 14.29
C THR A 480 15.87 33.72 14.92
N GLY A 481 14.98 33.13 14.11
CA GLY A 481 13.82 32.38 14.59
C GLY A 481 12.80 33.23 15.37
N GLY A 482 11.84 32.55 16.01
CA GLY A 482 10.82 33.16 16.86
C GLY A 482 11.15 32.95 18.34
N HIS A 483 11.38 34.04 19.08
CA HIS A 483 11.74 34.03 20.49
C HIS A 483 10.88 34.94 21.37
N VAL A 484 10.07 35.82 20.77
CA VAL A 484 9.18 36.71 21.51
C VAL A 484 7.87 35.96 21.79
N PRO A 485 7.55 35.63 23.05
CA PRO A 485 6.35 34.87 23.35
C PRO A 485 5.10 35.69 23.01
N ARG A 486 4.12 35.05 22.35
CA ARG A 486 2.83 35.69 22.12
C ARG A 486 1.97 35.56 23.37
N ILE A 487 1.49 36.69 23.86
CA ILE A 487 0.66 36.77 25.07
C ILE A 487 -0.61 37.55 24.71
N PHE A 488 -1.78 36.98 25.02
CA PHE A 488 -3.03 37.72 24.93
C PHE A 488 -3.20 38.62 26.16
N PRO A 489 -3.81 39.81 26.01
CA PRO A 489 -3.94 40.78 27.09
C PRO A 489 -5.08 40.43 28.06
N TRP A 490 -5.10 39.21 28.57
CA TRP A 490 -6.02 38.82 29.63
C TRP A 490 -5.68 39.57 30.92
N PRO A 491 -6.67 39.98 31.73
CA PRO A 491 -6.40 40.40 33.09
C PRO A 491 -5.61 39.31 33.83
N GLY A 492 -4.49 39.69 34.46
CA GLY A 492 -3.61 38.75 35.18
C GLY A 492 -2.58 37.99 34.33
N HIS A 493 -2.43 38.29 33.03
CA HIS A 493 -1.44 37.62 32.16
C HIS A 493 0.00 37.75 32.66
N GLU A 494 0.33 38.81 33.40
CA GLU A 494 1.62 39.03 34.05
C GLU A 494 1.98 37.96 35.10
N LYS A 495 1.00 37.18 35.57
CA LYS A 495 1.19 36.06 36.50
C LYS A 495 1.62 34.77 35.80
N ALA A 496 1.49 34.70 34.47
CA ALA A 496 1.85 33.53 33.70
C ALA A 496 3.33 33.54 33.30
N VAL A 497 3.90 32.35 33.17
CA VAL A 497 5.26 32.15 32.67
C VAL A 497 5.21 31.83 31.18
N ALA A 498 6.05 32.49 30.38
CA ALA A 498 6.17 32.15 28.97
C ALA A 498 6.78 30.75 28.80
N GLY A 499 6.16 29.91 27.97
CA GLY A 499 6.57 28.52 27.77
C GLY A 499 8.00 28.39 27.24
N ILE A 500 8.41 29.28 26.33
CA ILE A 500 9.79 29.29 25.81
C ILE A 500 10.82 29.56 26.90
N ASP A 501 10.55 30.50 27.81
CA ASP A 501 11.47 30.86 28.90
C ASP A 501 11.52 29.75 29.96
N PHE A 502 10.38 29.15 30.27
CA PHE A 502 10.29 27.99 31.14
C PHE A 502 11.14 26.83 30.61
N LEU A 503 10.96 26.46 29.33
CA LEU A 503 11.72 25.37 28.71
C LEU A 503 13.23 25.66 28.63
N LYS A 504 13.62 26.92 28.35
CA LYS A 504 15.01 27.37 28.43
C LYS A 504 15.61 27.15 29.82
N ALA A 505 14.90 27.55 30.88
CA ALA A 505 15.35 27.36 32.25
C ALA A 505 15.51 25.87 32.60
N VAL A 506 14.57 25.02 32.18
CA VAL A 506 14.65 23.56 32.36
C VAL A 506 15.90 23.00 31.66
N ASN A 507 16.12 23.32 30.38
CA ASN A 507 17.25 22.79 29.62
C ASN A 507 18.61 23.32 30.07
N ARG A 508 18.68 24.52 30.66
CA ARG A 508 19.89 25.04 31.32
C ARG A 508 20.17 24.40 32.69
N GLY A 509 19.29 23.52 33.18
CA GLY A 509 19.44 22.84 34.46
C GLY A 509 19.14 23.74 35.66
N GLU A 510 18.41 24.84 35.46
CA GLU A 510 18.07 25.80 36.53
C GLU A 510 17.04 25.24 37.52
N ASN A 511 16.38 24.11 37.18
CA ASN A 511 15.34 23.45 37.98
C ASN A 511 14.28 24.45 38.50
N PRO A 512 13.53 25.11 37.59
CA PRO A 512 12.53 26.08 37.99
C PRO A 512 11.54 25.48 38.98
N ARG A 513 11.16 26.26 40.01
CA ARG A 513 10.23 25.80 41.03
C ARG A 513 8.83 25.64 40.43
N VAL A 514 8.38 24.39 40.30
CA VAL A 514 7.06 24.04 39.78
C VAL A 514 6.16 23.50 40.89
N PRO A 515 4.94 24.02 41.07
CA PRO A 515 3.99 23.52 42.07
C PRO A 515 3.34 22.19 41.65
N ALA A 516 2.51 21.61 42.51
CA ALA A 516 1.89 20.32 42.23
C ALA A 516 0.91 20.37 41.05
N ASN A 517 0.17 21.49 40.90
CA ASN A 517 -0.85 21.65 39.86
C ASN A 517 -0.48 22.78 38.89
N VAL A 518 -0.26 22.43 37.63
CA VAL A 518 0.16 23.36 36.57
C VAL A 518 -0.89 23.43 35.47
N LEU A 519 -1.13 24.63 34.96
CA LEU A 519 -1.99 24.87 33.80
C LEU A 519 -1.11 25.29 32.63
N VAL A 520 -1.31 24.69 31.47
CA VAL A 520 -0.64 25.07 30.23
C VAL A 520 -1.68 25.60 29.26
N ILE A 521 -1.52 26.86 28.82
CA ILE A 521 -2.37 27.48 27.80
C ILE A 521 -1.73 27.20 26.44
N GLY A 522 -2.41 26.38 25.64
CA GLY A 522 -1.99 25.92 24.32
C GLY A 522 -1.76 24.40 24.28
N CYS A 523 -2.45 23.72 23.37
CA CYS A 523 -2.33 22.27 23.15
C CYS A 523 -1.64 21.95 21.80
N GLY A 524 -0.65 22.76 21.41
CA GLY A 524 0.30 22.46 20.32
C GLY A 524 1.55 21.74 20.86
N ASN A 525 2.50 21.40 19.98
CA ASN A 525 3.72 20.67 20.38
C ASN A 525 4.51 21.41 21.48
N ALA A 526 4.64 22.75 21.37
CA ALA A 526 5.28 23.55 22.41
C ALA A 526 4.55 23.47 23.77
N GLY A 527 3.22 23.32 23.74
CA GLY A 527 2.41 23.11 24.95
C GLY A 527 2.61 21.72 25.55
N MET A 528 2.74 20.69 24.71
CA MET A 528 3.06 19.33 25.18
C MET A 528 4.49 19.27 25.74
N ASP A 529 5.45 19.94 25.11
CA ASP A 529 6.82 20.06 25.63
C ASP A 529 6.84 20.81 26.97
N ALA A 530 6.08 21.90 27.11
CA ALA A 530 5.94 22.61 28.39
C ALA A 530 5.30 21.73 29.48
N ALA A 531 4.29 20.92 29.12
CA ALA A 531 3.67 19.97 30.04
C ALA A 531 4.64 18.86 30.48
N GLY A 532 5.37 18.26 29.53
CA GLY A 532 6.40 17.26 29.81
C GLY A 532 7.52 17.84 30.67
N GLY A 533 7.98 19.06 30.34
CA GLY A 533 8.96 19.79 31.13
C GLY A 533 8.48 20.05 32.56
N ALA A 534 7.21 20.40 32.77
CA ALA A 534 6.62 20.57 34.09
C ALA A 534 6.60 19.27 34.90
N TYR A 535 6.23 18.14 34.28
CA TYR A 535 6.33 16.82 34.91
C TYR A 535 7.77 16.46 35.29
N ALA A 536 8.73 16.69 34.39
CA ALA A 536 10.14 16.38 34.60
C ALA A 536 10.75 17.12 35.81
N VAL A 537 10.24 18.32 36.15
CA VAL A 537 10.69 19.12 37.30
C VAL A 537 9.75 19.06 38.52
N GLY A 538 8.77 18.14 38.53
CA GLY A 538 8.04 17.76 39.74
C GLY A 538 6.55 18.11 39.81
N ALA A 539 5.91 18.54 38.70
CA ALA A 539 4.46 18.66 38.65
C ALA A 539 3.80 17.29 38.89
N ARG A 540 2.67 17.27 39.60
CA ARG A 540 1.86 16.05 39.83
C ARG A 540 0.63 15.99 38.93
N LYS A 541 0.11 17.14 38.55
CA LYS A 541 -1.04 17.27 37.66
C LYS A 541 -0.81 18.44 36.71
N VAL A 542 -0.93 18.18 35.42
CA VAL A 542 -0.87 19.21 34.38
C VAL A 542 -2.18 19.20 33.59
N ILE A 543 -2.84 20.36 33.48
CA ILE A 543 -4.02 20.54 32.64
C ILE A 543 -3.65 21.46 31.49
N CYS A 544 -3.73 20.95 30.26
CA CYS A 544 -3.50 21.75 29.06
C CYS A 544 -4.86 22.23 28.52
N VAL A 545 -4.99 23.53 28.29
CA VAL A 545 -6.23 24.15 27.79
C VAL A 545 -6.02 24.76 26.42
N ASP A 546 -7.01 24.64 25.54
CA ASP A 546 -6.96 25.26 24.22
C ASP A 546 -8.35 25.72 23.77
N VAL A 547 -8.41 26.77 22.96
CA VAL A 547 -9.63 27.29 22.35
C VAL A 547 -10.16 26.36 21.24
N GLN A 548 -9.27 25.59 20.63
CA GLN A 548 -9.57 24.66 19.55
C GLN A 548 -9.14 23.22 19.89
N LYS A 549 -9.45 22.29 19.00
CA LYS A 549 -8.95 20.91 19.11
C LYS A 549 -7.39 20.92 19.18
N PRO A 550 -6.77 20.16 20.08
CA PRO A 550 -5.32 20.05 20.19
C PRO A 550 -4.64 19.87 18.84
N ALA A 551 -3.64 20.71 18.58
CA ALA A 551 -2.88 20.72 17.34
C ALA A 551 -1.57 19.92 17.44
N ALA A 552 -1.22 19.46 18.64
CA ALA A 552 -0.06 18.62 18.88
C ALA A 552 -0.18 17.25 18.20
N PHE A 553 0.95 16.58 17.97
CA PHE A 553 0.93 15.24 17.39
C PHE A 553 0.29 14.23 18.34
N ALA A 554 -0.44 13.26 17.79
CA ALA A 554 -1.20 12.29 18.59
C ALA A 554 -0.34 11.52 19.61
N HIS A 555 0.91 11.20 19.26
CA HIS A 555 1.84 10.53 20.16
C HIS A 555 2.35 11.44 21.29
N GLU A 556 2.46 12.75 21.06
CA GLU A 556 2.82 13.71 22.11
C GLU A 556 1.67 13.88 23.11
N ILE A 557 0.44 13.98 22.61
CA ILE A 557 -0.76 14.01 23.46
C ILE A 557 -0.85 12.75 24.30
N ALA A 558 -0.73 11.57 23.68
CA ALA A 558 -0.80 10.29 24.38
C ALA A 558 0.31 10.14 25.44
N HIS A 559 1.50 10.69 25.20
CA HIS A 559 2.57 10.72 26.19
C HIS A 559 2.17 11.55 27.42
N ILE A 560 1.66 12.77 27.23
CA ILE A 560 1.22 13.62 28.35
C ILE A 560 0.03 13.02 29.10
N GLU A 561 -0.92 12.39 28.40
CA GLU A 561 -2.03 11.66 29.02
C GLU A 561 -1.52 10.46 29.87
N SER A 562 -0.48 9.76 29.40
CA SER A 562 0.14 8.65 30.16
C SER A 562 0.80 9.10 31.47
N LEU A 563 1.22 10.37 31.55
CA LEU A 563 1.73 11.00 32.77
C LEU A 563 0.61 11.53 33.68
N GLY A 564 -0.66 11.39 33.29
CA GLY A 564 -1.82 11.89 34.02
C GLY A 564 -2.27 13.30 33.61
N GLY A 565 -1.78 13.83 32.49
CA GLY A 565 -2.19 15.13 31.96
C GLY A 565 -3.59 15.12 31.35
N GLU A 566 -4.30 16.24 31.47
CA GLU A 566 -5.67 16.41 30.96
C GLU A 566 -5.71 17.46 29.85
N MET A 567 -6.33 17.13 28.70
CA MET A 567 -6.55 18.07 27.60
C MET A 567 -7.97 18.61 27.65
N VAL A 568 -8.13 19.90 27.92
CA VAL A 568 -9.45 20.54 28.06
C VAL A 568 -9.66 21.55 26.93
N TRP A 569 -10.61 21.23 26.05
CA TRP A 569 -10.98 22.08 24.92
C TRP A 569 -12.45 21.82 24.53
N PRO A 570 -13.14 22.79 23.90
CA PRO A 570 -12.71 24.18 23.72
C PRO A 570 -12.81 24.98 25.03
N VAL A 571 -11.82 25.82 25.31
CA VAL A 571 -11.79 26.72 26.48
C VAL A 571 -11.45 28.14 26.03
N GLN A 572 -12.33 29.09 26.34
CA GLN A 572 -12.06 30.52 26.22
C GLN A 572 -11.71 31.09 27.59
N ILE A 573 -10.54 31.72 27.69
CA ILE A 573 -10.01 32.28 28.94
C ILE A 573 -10.48 33.73 29.05
N LYS A 574 -11.04 34.07 30.21
CA LYS A 574 -11.46 35.42 30.58
C LYS A 574 -10.35 36.14 31.35
N GLU A 575 -9.83 35.52 32.41
CA GLU A 575 -8.75 36.08 33.24
C GLU A 575 -7.89 35.00 33.91
N ILE A 576 -6.67 35.39 34.30
CA ILE A 576 -5.71 34.57 35.03
C ILE A 576 -5.64 35.05 36.47
N THR A 577 -5.85 34.15 37.44
CA THR A 577 -5.89 34.46 38.87
C THR A 577 -4.88 33.64 39.65
N ASP A 578 -4.68 33.94 40.94
CA ASP A 578 -3.80 33.14 41.82
C ASP A 578 -4.36 31.74 42.12
N GLN A 579 -5.63 31.49 41.80
CA GLN A 579 -6.27 30.19 41.95
C GLN A 579 -6.34 29.39 40.64
N GLY A 580 -5.91 29.96 39.51
CA GLY A 580 -5.95 29.34 38.19
C GLY A 580 -6.66 30.18 37.13
N LEU A 581 -7.25 29.53 36.14
CA LEU A 581 -7.89 30.18 34.98
C LEU A 581 -9.39 30.33 35.19
N ILE A 582 -9.91 31.54 35.00
CA ILE A 582 -11.35 31.77 34.90
C ILE A 582 -11.72 31.82 33.42
N THR A 583 -12.65 30.96 33.03
CA THR A 583 -13.13 30.85 31.66
C THR A 583 -14.29 31.83 31.40
N GLU A 584 -14.59 32.11 30.14
CA GLU A 584 -15.67 33.05 29.76
C GLU A 584 -17.07 32.61 30.26
N ASP A 585 -17.30 31.30 30.40
CA ASP A 585 -18.52 30.73 30.99
C ASP A 585 -18.55 30.78 32.54
N GLY A 586 -17.53 31.38 33.18
CA GLY A 586 -17.45 31.57 34.62
C GLY A 586 -16.91 30.38 35.42
N ARG A 587 -16.43 29.32 34.76
CA ARG A 587 -15.82 28.16 35.43
C ARG A 587 -14.36 28.48 35.84
N LEU A 588 -13.99 28.06 37.05
CA LEU A 588 -12.60 28.06 37.51
C LEU A 588 -11.93 26.72 37.14
N ILE A 589 -10.80 26.79 36.43
CA ILE A 589 -9.88 25.66 36.25
C ILE A 589 -8.74 25.87 37.25
N PRO A 590 -8.67 25.09 38.34
CA PRO A 590 -7.75 25.36 39.43
C PRO A 590 -6.31 25.01 39.07
N GLY A 591 -5.37 25.87 39.45
CA GLY A 591 -3.94 25.63 39.29
C GLY A 591 -3.08 26.71 39.93
N GLU A 592 -1.85 26.37 40.27
CA GLU A 592 -0.94 27.22 41.05
C GLU A 592 0.08 27.94 40.16
N MET A 593 0.31 27.43 38.95
CA MET A 593 1.19 28.01 37.95
C MET A 593 0.53 27.93 36.58
N VAL A 594 0.63 29.00 35.81
CA VAL A 594 0.13 29.08 34.43
C VAL A 594 1.31 29.27 33.49
N ILE A 595 1.44 28.37 32.51
CA ILE A 595 2.45 28.46 31.45
C ILE A 595 1.72 28.79 30.13
N ILE A 596 2.16 29.81 29.40
CA ILE A 596 1.59 30.21 28.11
C ILE A 596 2.48 29.71 26.96
N ALA A 597 1.93 28.84 26.12
CA ALA A 597 2.62 28.20 24.98
C ALA A 597 1.81 28.30 23.67
N ILE A 598 1.39 29.52 23.33
CA ILE A 598 0.54 29.82 22.15
C ILE A 598 1.34 30.34 20.93
N GLY A 599 2.65 30.10 20.92
CA GLY A 599 3.58 30.43 19.84
C GLY A 599 4.42 31.68 20.08
N GLU A 600 5.41 31.87 19.22
CA GLU A 600 6.38 32.97 19.30
C GLU A 600 6.45 33.77 18.00
N SER A 601 6.79 35.05 18.10
CA SER A 601 7.14 35.92 16.98
C SER A 601 8.66 36.20 16.95
N PRO A 602 9.23 36.57 15.79
CA PRO A 602 10.61 36.98 15.71
C PRO A 602 10.79 38.40 16.27
N ASP A 603 11.94 38.65 16.90
CA ASP A 603 12.42 40.02 17.12
C ASP A 603 13.11 40.50 15.85
N LEU A 604 12.63 41.60 15.26
CA LEU A 604 13.17 42.20 14.05
C LEU A 604 13.72 43.62 14.30
N SER A 605 13.87 44.03 15.55
CA SER A 605 14.30 45.38 15.94
C SER A 605 15.70 45.76 15.44
N TYR A 606 16.54 44.76 15.14
CA TYR A 606 17.88 44.95 14.59
C TYR A 606 17.89 45.24 13.08
N ILE A 607 16.76 45.08 12.36
CA ILE A 607 16.66 45.43 10.94
C ILE A 607 15.96 46.79 10.83
N THR A 608 16.75 47.83 10.58
CA THR A 608 16.24 49.21 10.43
C THR A 608 15.74 49.52 9.02
N ASP A 609 16.16 48.74 8.03
CA ASP A 609 15.70 48.87 6.65
C ASP A 609 14.20 48.53 6.51
N GLU A 610 13.53 49.13 5.53
CA GLU A 610 12.15 48.78 5.22
C GLU A 610 12.09 47.41 4.55
N VAL A 611 11.58 46.42 5.30
CA VAL A 611 11.39 45.04 4.83
C VAL A 611 9.91 44.69 4.81
N LYS A 612 9.50 43.84 3.86
CA LYS A 612 8.12 43.34 3.80
C LYS A 612 7.84 42.43 4.99
N LYS A 613 6.72 42.65 5.65
CA LYS A 613 6.27 41.88 6.81
C LYS A 613 4.82 41.45 6.68
N PHE A 614 4.48 40.31 7.26
CA PHE A 614 3.11 39.90 7.53
C PHE A 614 2.97 39.75 9.04
N ARG A 615 2.28 40.71 9.67
CA ARG A 615 2.32 40.90 11.13
C ARG A 615 3.78 41.05 11.59
N ASP A 616 4.27 40.17 12.45
CA ASP A 616 5.61 40.23 13.02
C ASP A 616 6.66 39.48 12.19
N TRP A 617 6.27 38.72 11.16
CA TRP A 617 7.18 37.87 10.40
C TRP A 617 7.66 38.51 9.09
N LEU A 618 8.87 38.17 8.66
CA LEU A 618 9.43 38.60 7.38
C LEU A 618 8.74 37.92 6.20
N VAL A 619 8.51 38.67 5.11
CA VAL A 619 8.01 38.13 3.84
C VAL A 619 9.10 38.29 2.79
N PRO A 620 9.92 37.26 2.55
CA PRO A 620 10.98 37.34 1.56
C PRO A 620 10.44 37.23 0.13
N SER A 621 11.29 37.57 -0.83
CA SER A 621 11.09 37.29 -2.26
C SER A 621 11.14 35.78 -2.57
N GLU A 622 10.83 35.39 -3.82
CA GLU A 622 10.85 33.98 -4.25
C GLU A 622 12.21 33.27 -4.02
N ASN A 623 13.31 34.01 -4.12
CA ASN A 623 14.67 33.54 -3.84
C ASN A 623 15.06 33.67 -2.35
N LEU A 624 14.10 33.90 -1.46
CA LEU A 624 14.29 34.09 -0.02
C LEU A 624 15.05 35.37 0.38
N SER A 625 15.35 36.29 -0.54
CA SER A 625 15.98 37.58 -0.19
C SER A 625 15.00 38.54 0.47
N ILE A 626 15.45 39.26 1.49
CA ILE A 626 14.71 40.35 2.16
C ILE A 626 15.30 41.73 1.85
N LEU A 627 16.59 41.79 1.54
CA LEU A 627 17.35 42.96 1.10
C LEU A 627 18.41 42.49 0.09
N ASP A 628 19.07 43.42 -0.59
CA ASP A 628 20.22 43.07 -1.44
C ASP A 628 21.31 42.35 -0.62
N GLY A 629 21.69 41.15 -1.07
CA GLY A 629 22.64 40.28 -0.39
C GLY A 629 22.18 39.69 0.96
N VAL A 630 20.90 39.84 1.36
CA VAL A 630 20.39 39.34 2.65
C VAL A 630 19.20 38.41 2.46
N PHE A 631 19.28 37.21 3.02
CA PHE A 631 18.28 36.14 2.90
C PHE A 631 17.67 35.81 4.26
N ALA A 632 16.46 35.25 4.29
CA ALA A 632 15.78 34.85 5.53
C ALA A 632 15.48 33.35 5.55
N VAL A 633 15.48 32.73 6.74
CA VAL A 633 15.30 31.28 6.93
C VAL A 633 14.50 30.97 8.20
N GLY A 634 13.65 29.94 8.12
CA GLY A 634 12.99 29.34 9.28
C GLY A 634 11.91 30.22 9.92
N ASP A 635 11.79 30.12 11.25
CA ASP A 635 10.70 30.71 12.03
C ASP A 635 10.62 32.24 11.95
N VAL A 636 11.67 32.92 11.46
CA VAL A 636 11.66 34.37 11.21
C VAL A 636 10.71 34.75 10.05
N ILE A 637 10.43 33.81 9.14
CA ILE A 637 9.51 33.99 8.00
C ILE A 637 8.09 33.53 8.36
N LYS A 638 7.98 32.38 9.02
CA LYS A 638 6.71 31.85 9.53
C LYS A 638 6.99 30.70 10.51
N PRO A 639 6.14 30.48 11.52
CA PRO A 639 6.27 29.32 12.39
C PRO A 639 6.14 28.01 11.60
N GLY A 640 6.95 27.00 11.92
CA GLY A 640 6.85 25.70 11.28
C GLY A 640 7.62 24.57 11.97
N LEU A 641 7.61 23.41 11.32
CA LEU A 641 8.40 22.25 11.76
C LEU A 641 9.90 22.51 11.56
N LEU A 642 10.75 21.84 12.34
CA LEU A 642 12.21 21.86 12.15
C LEU A 642 12.63 21.42 10.74
N ALA A 643 11.87 20.51 10.10
CA ALA A 643 12.09 20.14 8.71
C ALA A 643 11.86 21.32 7.72
N HIS A 644 10.97 22.27 8.02
CA HIS A 644 10.82 23.50 7.23
C HIS A 644 12.03 24.41 7.38
N ALA A 645 12.62 24.48 8.58
CA ALA A 645 13.85 25.22 8.81
C ALA A 645 15.01 24.61 8.00
N VAL A 646 15.13 23.28 7.95
CA VAL A 646 16.08 22.58 7.06
C VAL A 646 15.83 22.95 5.59
N GLY A 647 14.59 22.82 5.11
CA GLY A 647 14.24 23.09 3.72
C GLY A 647 14.55 24.54 3.29
N THR A 648 14.08 25.51 4.07
CA THR A 648 14.34 26.93 3.81
C THR A 648 15.81 27.29 3.96
N GLY A 649 16.54 26.69 4.92
CA GLY A 649 17.98 26.89 5.08
C GLY A 649 18.77 26.42 3.86
N ARG A 650 18.43 25.25 3.32
CA ARG A 650 19.04 24.73 2.09
C ARG A 650 18.73 25.62 0.88
N GLN A 651 17.48 26.05 0.72
CA GLN A 651 17.08 26.95 -0.37
C GLN A 651 17.79 28.31 -0.28
N ALA A 652 17.89 28.89 0.92
CA ALA A 652 18.57 30.18 1.11
C ALA A 652 20.08 30.08 0.85
N ALA A 653 20.72 28.97 1.24
CA ALA A 653 22.11 28.72 0.88
C ALA A 653 22.32 28.68 -0.65
N PHE A 654 21.45 27.98 -1.37
CA PHE A 654 21.53 27.90 -2.84
C PHE A 654 21.23 29.26 -3.49
N ALA A 655 20.29 30.04 -2.93
CA ALA A 655 19.98 31.37 -3.39
C ALA A 655 21.13 32.36 -3.16
N ALA A 656 21.77 32.31 -1.98
CA ALA A 656 22.92 33.12 -1.65
C ALA A 656 24.12 32.77 -2.55
N ASP A 657 24.40 31.48 -2.77
CA ASP A 657 25.43 31.04 -3.72
C ASP A 657 25.16 31.53 -5.15
N ALA A 658 23.91 31.40 -5.64
CA ALA A 658 23.53 31.90 -6.95
C ALA A 658 23.74 33.42 -7.06
N TYR A 659 23.33 34.17 -6.04
CA TYR A 659 23.54 35.62 -5.95
C TYR A 659 25.02 35.98 -6.06
N LEU A 660 25.89 35.31 -5.32
CA LEU A 660 27.34 35.55 -5.35
C LEU A 660 28.00 35.22 -6.69
N ARG A 661 27.40 34.30 -7.46
CA ARG A 661 27.83 33.95 -8.82
C ARG A 661 27.19 34.82 -9.90
N GLY A 662 26.31 35.75 -9.54
CA GLY A 662 25.53 36.54 -10.51
C GLY A 662 24.51 35.71 -11.30
N ALA A 663 24.07 34.58 -10.75
CA ALA A 663 23.09 33.66 -11.33
C ALA A 663 21.72 33.81 -10.66
N THR A 664 20.67 33.40 -11.37
CA THR A 664 19.31 33.37 -10.82
C THR A 664 19.04 32.02 -10.17
N PHE A 665 18.64 32.02 -8.90
CA PHE A 665 18.15 30.81 -8.23
C PHE A 665 16.73 30.47 -8.69
N GLN A 666 16.52 29.21 -9.07
CA GLN A 666 15.20 28.67 -9.36
C GLN A 666 14.93 27.48 -8.44
N PRO A 667 13.87 27.50 -7.62
CA PRO A 667 13.53 26.36 -6.78
C PRO A 667 13.07 25.18 -7.64
N GLU A 668 13.58 23.99 -7.35
CA GLU A 668 13.08 22.76 -7.96
C GLU A 668 11.70 22.40 -7.38
N ASN A 669 10.67 22.45 -8.21
CA ASN A 669 9.30 22.06 -7.85
C ASN A 669 8.89 20.80 -8.61
N LYS A 670 9.11 19.63 -8.02
CA LYS A 670 8.62 18.36 -8.56
C LYS A 670 7.17 18.13 -8.15
N GLN A 671 6.37 17.68 -9.10
CA GLN A 671 5.02 17.19 -8.80
C GLN A 671 5.09 15.81 -8.14
N GLU A 672 4.17 15.55 -7.21
CA GLU A 672 3.99 14.22 -6.64
C GLU A 672 3.62 13.23 -7.76
N ILE A 673 4.17 12.02 -7.70
CA ILE A 673 3.77 10.95 -8.61
C ILE A 673 2.28 10.60 -8.42
N PRO A 674 1.47 10.56 -9.48
CA PRO A 674 0.06 10.18 -9.35
C PRO A 674 -0.09 8.77 -8.76
N ALA A 675 -0.91 8.63 -7.70
CA ALA A 675 -1.10 7.36 -6.99
C ALA A 675 -1.54 6.21 -7.92
N LEU A 676 -2.36 6.50 -8.94
CA LEU A 676 -2.83 5.52 -9.93
C LEU A 676 -1.72 4.91 -10.79
N ARG A 677 -0.54 5.53 -10.84
CA ARG A 677 0.63 4.97 -11.55
C ARG A 677 1.40 3.96 -10.71
N LEU A 678 1.15 3.89 -9.41
CA LEU A 678 1.85 2.99 -8.49
C LEU A 678 1.07 1.68 -8.37
N HIS A 679 1.76 0.56 -8.57
CA HIS A 679 1.14 -0.77 -8.47
C HIS A 679 1.64 -1.47 -7.21
N THR A 680 0.86 -1.38 -6.13
CA THR A 680 1.21 -1.94 -4.82
C THR A 680 0.91 -3.43 -4.69
N ALA A 681 0.19 -4.03 -5.65
CA ALA A 681 -0.15 -5.45 -5.67
C ALA A 681 1.08 -6.40 -5.71
N TYR A 682 2.24 -5.90 -6.12
CA TYR A 682 3.49 -6.65 -6.15
C TYR A 682 4.17 -6.80 -4.78
N PHE A 683 3.64 -6.17 -3.73
CA PHE A 683 4.31 -6.07 -2.44
C PHE A 683 3.54 -6.87 -1.38
N ALA A 684 4.24 -7.81 -0.75
CA ALA A 684 3.69 -8.60 0.36
C ALA A 684 3.36 -7.70 1.55
N ARG A 685 2.23 -7.97 2.21
CA ARG A 685 1.87 -7.35 3.49
C ARG A 685 2.77 -7.90 4.60
N CYS A 686 3.09 -7.04 5.55
CA CYS A 686 3.95 -7.33 6.70
C CYS A 686 3.25 -6.80 7.96
N HIS A 687 3.14 -7.65 8.98
CA HIS A 687 2.51 -7.28 10.25
C HIS A 687 3.40 -6.31 11.03
N ALA A 688 2.79 -5.46 11.87
CA ALA A 688 3.52 -4.43 12.63
C ALA A 688 4.54 -5.02 13.63
N SER A 689 4.34 -6.25 14.11
CA SER A 689 5.32 -6.97 14.94
C SER A 689 6.54 -7.46 14.18
N ASP A 690 6.45 -7.55 12.85
CA ASP A 690 7.42 -8.22 11.98
C ASP A 690 8.15 -7.21 11.08
N LEU A 691 8.10 -5.92 11.44
CA LEU A 691 8.79 -4.88 10.69
C LEU A 691 10.31 -5.18 10.70
N PRO A 692 10.98 -5.15 9.54
CA PRO A 692 12.42 -5.36 9.49
C PRO A 692 13.16 -4.22 10.17
N THR A 693 14.48 -4.35 10.31
CA THR A 693 15.30 -3.21 10.76
C THR A 693 15.21 -2.04 9.78
N PRO A 694 15.41 -0.78 10.21
CA PRO A 694 15.36 0.38 9.30
C PRO A 694 16.27 0.24 8.08
N GLN A 695 17.40 -0.45 8.20
CA GLN A 695 18.37 -0.73 7.15
C GLN A 695 17.90 -1.76 6.13
N GLU A 696 16.99 -2.65 6.51
CA GLU A 696 16.47 -3.73 5.66
C GLU A 696 15.09 -3.41 5.07
N ASP A 697 14.47 -2.31 5.52
CA ASP A 697 13.13 -1.87 5.09
C ASP A 697 13.08 -1.45 3.60
N PHE A 698 14.23 -1.38 2.91
CA PHE A 698 14.27 -1.24 1.44
C PHE A 698 13.56 -2.39 0.72
N THR A 699 13.45 -3.57 1.36
CA THR A 699 12.72 -4.72 0.82
C THR A 699 11.24 -4.42 0.65
N ARG A 700 10.67 -3.61 1.54
CA ARG A 700 9.27 -3.18 1.55
C ARG A 700 9.03 -1.89 0.76
N CYS A 701 10.03 -1.03 0.63
CA CYS A 701 9.92 0.24 -0.10
C CYS A 701 9.46 0.06 -1.56
N VAL A 702 8.42 0.81 -1.97
CA VAL A 702 7.86 0.77 -3.33
C VAL A 702 8.76 1.44 -4.37
N SER A 703 9.68 2.32 -3.94
CA SER A 703 10.49 3.15 -4.82
C SER A 703 9.65 4.05 -5.73
N CYS A 704 8.62 4.71 -5.18
CA CYS A 704 7.68 5.55 -5.94
C CYS A 704 8.45 6.57 -6.79
N GLY A 705 8.16 6.65 -8.09
CA GLY A 705 8.78 7.61 -9.01
C GLY A 705 10.23 7.34 -9.39
N THR A 706 10.87 6.29 -8.87
CA THR A 706 12.28 5.95 -9.17
C THR A 706 12.46 4.46 -9.43
N CYS A 707 13.33 4.10 -10.39
CA CYS A 707 13.51 2.72 -10.82
C CYS A 707 14.24 1.89 -9.78
N ARG A 708 13.59 0.81 -9.32
CA ARG A 708 14.21 -0.19 -8.45
C ARG A 708 14.89 -1.35 -9.19
N ASP A 709 15.08 -1.20 -10.50
CA ASP A 709 15.74 -2.18 -11.39
C ASP A 709 15.17 -3.62 -11.33
N CYS A 710 13.86 -3.77 -11.14
CA CYS A 710 13.22 -5.09 -10.98
C CYS A 710 13.16 -5.96 -12.26
N GLY A 711 13.40 -5.38 -13.44
CA GLY A 711 13.34 -6.09 -14.72
C GLY A 711 11.94 -6.54 -15.18
N PHE A 712 10.85 -6.20 -14.49
CA PHE A 712 9.49 -6.61 -14.89
C PHE A 712 9.13 -6.13 -16.30
N CYS A 713 9.42 -4.87 -16.64
CA CYS A 713 9.15 -4.34 -17.97
C CYS A 713 9.92 -5.05 -19.11
N LEU A 714 11.11 -5.58 -18.81
CA LEU A 714 11.91 -6.39 -19.74
C LEU A 714 11.26 -7.77 -19.95
N LYS A 715 10.90 -8.44 -18.85
CA LYS A 715 10.38 -9.81 -18.86
C LYS A 715 8.97 -9.92 -19.45
N THR A 716 8.12 -8.91 -19.24
CA THR A 716 6.72 -8.95 -19.67
C THR A 716 6.49 -8.32 -21.05
N CYS A 717 7.53 -7.74 -21.68
CA CYS A 717 7.37 -7.17 -23.02
C CYS A 717 7.18 -8.29 -24.07
N PRO A 718 6.02 -8.40 -24.73
CA PRO A 718 5.76 -9.50 -25.66
C PRO A 718 6.66 -9.46 -26.90
N GLU A 719 7.01 -8.25 -27.33
CA GLU A 719 7.89 -8.02 -28.50
C GLU A 719 9.36 -7.95 -28.11
N THR A 720 9.70 -8.20 -26.84
CA THR A 720 11.06 -8.01 -26.30
C THR A 720 11.65 -6.63 -26.62
N ALA A 721 10.83 -5.59 -26.72
CA ALA A 721 11.21 -4.27 -27.22
C ALA A 721 11.82 -3.32 -26.17
N ILE A 722 11.94 -3.76 -24.91
CA ILE A 722 12.54 -2.97 -23.84
C ILE A 722 13.96 -3.47 -23.61
N ASP A 723 14.95 -2.58 -23.65
CA ASP A 723 16.34 -2.91 -23.33
C ASP A 723 16.78 -2.16 -22.07
N ARG A 724 17.65 -2.77 -21.27
CA ARG A 724 18.34 -2.12 -20.15
C ARG A 724 19.74 -1.72 -20.59
N LYS A 725 20.03 -0.42 -20.66
CA LYS A 725 21.36 0.11 -20.96
C LYS A 725 22.10 0.43 -19.67
N ASN A 726 23.36 0.03 -19.61
CA ASN A 726 24.25 0.40 -18.50
C ASN A 726 25.01 1.67 -18.88
N LEU A 727 24.92 2.70 -18.04
CA LEU A 727 25.52 4.02 -18.28
C LEU A 727 26.87 4.19 -17.53
N GLY A 728 27.32 3.15 -16.80
CA GLY A 728 28.51 3.21 -15.95
C GLY A 728 28.19 3.73 -14.53
N ASN A 729 29.12 3.53 -13.57
CA ASN A 729 28.96 3.92 -12.16
C ASN A 729 27.62 3.46 -11.52
N SER A 730 27.19 2.24 -11.87
CA SER A 730 25.88 1.66 -11.49
C SER A 730 24.64 2.39 -12.03
N ALA A 731 24.78 3.45 -12.82
CA ALA A 731 23.67 4.11 -13.48
C ALA A 731 23.16 3.25 -14.64
N PHE A 732 21.84 3.26 -14.84
CA PHE A 732 21.19 2.51 -15.90
C PHE A 732 19.97 3.26 -16.41
N GLU A 733 19.57 2.93 -17.63
CA GLU A 733 18.29 3.36 -18.19
C GLU A 733 17.58 2.17 -18.84
N TYR A 734 16.25 2.25 -18.88
CA TYR A 734 15.47 1.36 -19.71
C TYR A 734 14.95 2.12 -20.92
N VAL A 735 15.16 1.57 -22.10
CA VAL A 735 14.76 2.19 -23.37
C VAL A 735 13.82 1.27 -24.13
N SER A 736 12.91 1.86 -24.91
CA SER A 736 12.07 1.10 -25.83
C SER A 736 12.59 1.25 -27.25
N ASP A 737 12.86 0.12 -27.90
CA ASP A 737 13.29 0.07 -29.29
C ASP A 737 12.08 0.29 -30.23
N PRO A 738 12.09 1.34 -31.06
CA PRO A 738 10.99 1.62 -31.98
C PRO A 738 10.79 0.58 -33.07
N ALA A 739 11.83 -0.18 -33.45
CA ALA A 739 11.75 -1.21 -34.48
C ALA A 739 11.01 -2.47 -33.99
N ARG A 740 10.98 -2.70 -32.67
CA ARG A 740 10.27 -3.83 -32.03
C ARG A 740 8.96 -3.40 -31.37
N CYS A 741 8.91 -2.20 -30.81
CA CYS A 741 7.81 -1.76 -29.95
C CYS A 741 6.53 -1.47 -30.73
N ILE A 742 5.44 -2.07 -30.27
CA ILE A 742 4.09 -1.93 -30.84
C ILE A 742 3.17 -0.98 -30.05
N GLY A 743 3.69 -0.30 -29.02
CA GLY A 743 2.91 0.70 -28.27
C GLY A 743 1.77 0.15 -27.38
N CYS A 744 1.82 -1.12 -26.99
CA CYS A 744 0.75 -1.76 -26.20
C CYS A 744 0.60 -1.21 -24.76
N GLY A 745 1.67 -0.69 -24.17
CA GLY A 745 1.67 -0.09 -22.84
C GLY A 745 1.78 -1.06 -21.65
N ILE A 746 2.07 -2.34 -21.90
CA ILE A 746 2.29 -3.33 -20.84
C ILE A 746 3.40 -2.89 -19.88
N CYS A 747 4.52 -2.35 -20.38
CA CYS A 747 5.61 -1.84 -19.54
C CYS A 747 5.15 -0.76 -18.54
N ALA A 748 4.17 0.07 -18.92
CA ALA A 748 3.52 1.04 -18.03
C ALA A 748 2.61 0.35 -17.01
N GLY A 749 1.74 -0.56 -17.47
CA GLY A 749 0.79 -1.26 -16.60
C GLY A 749 1.44 -2.25 -15.60
N VAL A 750 2.67 -2.68 -15.82
CA VAL A 750 3.39 -3.59 -14.90
C VAL A 750 4.43 -2.89 -14.02
N CYS A 751 4.66 -1.58 -14.18
CA CYS A 751 5.70 -0.88 -13.44
C CYS A 751 5.29 -0.61 -11.99
N PRO A 752 5.86 -1.27 -10.96
CA PRO A 752 5.46 -1.04 -9.57
C PRO A 752 5.67 0.41 -9.11
N CYS A 753 6.71 1.05 -9.66
CA CYS A 753 7.18 2.38 -9.28
C CYS A 753 6.53 3.52 -10.09
N GLY A 754 5.69 3.19 -11.08
CA GLY A 754 5.00 4.17 -11.92
C GLY A 754 5.90 5.04 -12.80
N ILE A 755 6.97 4.46 -13.36
CA ILE A 755 8.00 5.21 -14.12
C ILE A 755 7.68 5.28 -15.61
N TRP A 756 7.11 4.20 -16.15
CA TRP A 756 6.74 4.14 -17.56
C TRP A 756 5.45 4.93 -17.79
N THR A 757 5.44 5.76 -18.84
CA THR A 757 4.25 6.48 -19.35
C THR A 757 4.04 6.14 -20.80
N MET A 758 2.79 6.12 -21.26
CA MET A 758 2.47 6.07 -22.68
C MET A 758 2.14 7.47 -23.19
N ARG A 759 2.85 7.94 -24.23
CA ARG A 759 2.56 9.20 -24.92
C ARG A 759 2.08 8.94 -26.35
N PRO A 760 1.29 9.83 -26.97
CA PRO A 760 1.05 9.80 -28.41
C PRO A 760 2.36 9.84 -29.19
N ASN A 761 2.48 9.07 -30.30
CA ASN A 761 3.69 9.07 -31.12
C ASN A 761 3.91 10.39 -31.87
N ARG A 762 2.84 11.16 -32.12
CA ARG A 762 2.89 12.48 -32.78
C ARG A 762 3.54 13.57 -31.93
N ASP A 763 3.65 13.37 -30.61
CA ASP A 763 4.25 14.34 -29.68
C ASP A 763 5.79 14.20 -29.60
N LEU A 764 6.38 13.32 -30.42
CA LEU A 764 7.84 13.13 -30.53
C LEU A 764 8.46 13.89 -31.72
N GLY A 765 7.71 14.79 -32.35
CA GLY A 765 8.17 15.68 -33.41
C GLY A 765 9.27 16.63 -32.96
#